data_AF-A0A6L8Q817-F1
#
_entry.id   AF-A0A6L8Q817-F1
#
_cell.length_a   1.000
_cell.length_b   1.000
_cell.length_c   1.000
_cell.angle_alpha   90.00
_cell.angle_beta   90.00
_cell.angle_gamma   90.00
#
_symmetry.space_group_name_H-M   'P 1'
#
loop_
_entity.id
_entity.type
_entity.pdbx_description
1 polymer ?
#
loop_
_entity_poly.entity_id
_entity_poly.type
_entity_poly.pdbx_seq_one_letter_code
_entity_poly.pdbx_strand_id
1 'polypeptide(L)'
;MSDTDGLVPGFGGEEVPLAPERLEDSIDWVVETYRKHQLKKVSNWLDEVLTKGKRNKTLIPWTLLDVNPITHRQSLLEQVFPAPRIINENLLEVNRLKIMLDAGPGMGKTIFLKRYLETLLQKPAHEVYCLPVYFHFGNLAEGSRFDLFREAVNNEIIDVVMLEQEENPDLVLDKGQLENTVNTIFNYSKCQFLLDGFDQLHPQDRFQFFTESFLADNAFRSNFVLLASCGFNFGSLSTDAVVKRGEGAAFQMAFQKIDPRESDAFLGEASKNKKINDLALFTPELLNVPILLRIIRELSENELLENLNNRMDIYSAWFRLKLKLSNPSADEKWVENSLDQLAELSYQLMDEGLQQRFLDVEPGFDKSILEGKETLFQEGSVAHWWKNILQQTMRRWKFRHPSFQEYFASQYIQKSDNWKEIVRKHCGDEKWHEVIKILSGGVSGEEIFDILIEEGAVMLAGNSLAEAGELPKGQDLLIRQLLKYQCKETFPQFSQCRQVRVEEVIKNNETEYLQNLLQRLMKREHRDSRILFSVFELILSRHGINFHQLLDTFDLEPVRNLEEFKMFFKEVSDREQVDKTILNKFSEKVTIPEGRFIYQEEDDEEDKICLKEYSIMKFPVTNALYQQFDPQHHNRFPKYSYDSDQPVIGINYYEAVIFALWMGMRLPTEKEWEKAARGTDGRVYPWGEAMGYEKGFANTCDFMACKTNPVMELEQGMSPYGCYDMSGNVWEWCMQQNASKHTTQRIVRGGSWMNYLVHAKCVFRNSFDPSERHLAVGLRCVEAPRFTEIEDEDEYDL
;
A
#
# COMPACT_ATOMS: atom_id res chain seq x y z
N MET A 1 20.49 45.62 13.30
CA MET A 1 20.35 46.04 14.72
C MET A 1 19.95 44.78 15.48
N SER A 2 20.73 44.50 16.51
CA SER A 2 20.80 43.27 17.29
C SER A 2 19.63 43.13 18.27
N ASP A 3 18.95 41.99 18.24
CA ASP A 3 18.05 41.52 19.30
C ASP A 3 18.47 40.09 19.74
N THR A 4 19.77 39.89 19.94
CA THR A 4 20.36 38.64 20.48
C THR A 4 20.49 38.66 22.01
N ASP A 5 20.24 39.79 22.67
CA ASP A 5 20.48 39.99 24.11
C ASP A 5 19.41 39.37 25.04
N GLY A 6 18.46 38.60 24.51
CA GLY A 6 17.34 38.05 25.29
C GLY A 6 17.31 36.53 25.50
N LEU A 7 18.20 35.76 24.87
CA LEU A 7 18.09 34.28 24.82
C LEU A 7 19.18 33.51 25.57
N VAL A 8 20.05 34.22 26.31
CA VAL A 8 21.07 33.64 27.18
C VAL A 8 20.77 34.10 28.61
N PRO A 9 20.49 33.21 29.57
CA PRO A 9 20.56 33.59 30.97
C PRO A 9 22.02 33.98 31.25
N GLY A 10 22.28 35.25 31.55
CA GLY A 10 23.60 35.67 32.01
C GLY A 10 23.98 34.87 33.25
N PHE A 11 25.22 34.38 33.29
CA PHE A 11 25.79 33.77 34.49
C PHE A 11 25.70 34.78 35.64
N GLY A 12 24.74 34.56 36.53
CA GLY A 12 24.60 35.35 37.74
C GLY A 12 25.77 35.04 38.67
N GLY A 13 26.78 35.90 38.66
CA GLY A 13 27.62 36.23 39.81
C GLY A 13 28.10 35.09 40.72
N GLU A 14 28.70 34.05 40.16
CA GLU A 14 29.65 33.20 40.89
C GLU A 14 30.98 33.16 40.11
N GLU A 15 32.08 33.20 40.84
CA GLU A 15 33.45 33.37 40.35
C GLU A 15 33.78 32.45 39.17
N VAL A 16 34.40 33.02 38.12
CA VAL A 16 35.02 32.25 37.04
C VAL A 16 35.99 31.25 37.68
N PRO A 17 35.85 29.93 37.48
CA PRO A 17 36.82 29.00 38.03
C PRO A 17 38.19 29.28 37.41
N LEU A 18 39.24 29.14 38.21
CA LEU A 18 40.61 29.10 37.73
C LEU A 18 40.72 28.19 36.49
N ALA A 19 41.59 28.55 35.55
CA ALA A 19 41.88 27.70 34.39
C ALA A 19 42.04 26.23 34.85
N PRO A 20 41.32 25.29 34.22
CA PRO A 20 41.18 23.94 34.76
C PRO A 20 42.57 23.31 34.96
N GLU A 21 42.83 22.82 36.18
CA GLU A 21 44.12 22.20 36.54
C GLU A 21 44.39 20.92 35.72
N ARG A 22 43.32 20.29 35.21
CA ARG A 22 43.37 19.09 34.40
C ARG A 22 42.51 19.24 33.14
N LEU A 23 42.93 18.59 32.06
CA LEU A 23 42.25 18.68 30.77
C LEU A 23 40.83 18.10 30.83
N GLU A 24 40.59 17.07 31.64
CA GLU A 24 39.28 16.41 31.75
C GLU A 24 38.21 17.29 32.38
N ASP A 25 38.60 18.31 33.15
CA ASP A 25 37.69 19.25 33.81
C ASP A 25 37.22 20.37 32.86
N SER A 26 37.85 20.49 31.68
CA SER A 26 37.51 21.51 30.69
C SER A 26 36.43 21.02 29.73
N ILE A 27 35.23 21.62 29.81
CA ILE A 27 34.14 21.37 28.85
C ILE A 27 34.59 21.60 27.41
N ASP A 28 35.28 22.71 27.15
CA ASP A 28 35.74 23.07 25.81
C ASP A 28 36.72 22.03 25.26
N TRP A 29 37.67 21.57 26.08
CA TRP A 29 38.62 20.54 25.68
C TRP A 29 37.94 19.20 25.41
N VAL A 30 37.01 18.78 26.28
CA VAL A 30 36.25 17.52 26.11
C VAL A 30 35.42 17.57 24.83
N VAL A 31 34.74 18.69 24.55
CA VAL A 31 33.96 18.89 23.33
C VAL A 31 34.85 18.85 22.09
N GLU A 32 35.96 19.58 22.08
CA GLU A 32 36.91 19.63 20.95
C GLU A 32 37.50 18.24 20.67
N THR A 33 37.92 17.54 21.73
CA THR A 33 38.52 16.19 21.65
C THR A 33 37.52 15.15 21.16
N TYR A 34 36.29 15.17 21.69
CA TYR A 34 35.21 14.34 21.18
C TYR A 34 34.96 14.62 19.69
N ARG A 35 34.85 15.89 19.29
CA ARG A 35 34.57 16.27 17.90
C ARG A 35 35.65 15.77 16.94
N LYS A 36 36.92 15.90 17.33
CA LYS A 36 38.09 15.39 16.58
C LYS A 36 37.98 13.88 16.34
N HIS A 37 37.82 13.08 17.40
CA HIS A 37 37.79 11.62 17.28
C HIS A 37 36.52 11.10 16.64
N GLN A 38 35.37 11.71 16.96
CA GLN A 38 34.11 11.33 16.37
C GLN A 38 34.10 11.59 14.87
N LEU A 39 34.76 12.66 14.39
CA LEU A 39 34.91 12.94 12.97
C LEU A 39 35.69 11.81 12.27
N LYS A 40 36.79 11.36 12.87
CA LYS A 40 37.60 10.24 12.36
C LYS A 40 36.79 8.94 12.33
N LYS A 41 36.10 8.61 13.43
CA LYS A 41 35.25 7.41 13.58
C LYS A 41 34.13 7.38 12.52
N VAL A 42 33.37 8.46 12.38
CA VAL A 42 32.26 8.53 11.42
C VAL A 42 32.76 8.55 9.97
N SER A 43 33.88 9.24 9.70
CA SER A 43 34.48 9.27 8.36
C SER A 43 34.95 7.89 7.92
N ASN A 44 35.65 7.16 8.80
CA ASN A 44 36.10 5.80 8.50
C ASN A 44 34.92 4.86 8.23
N TRP A 45 33.87 4.92 9.07
CA TRP A 45 32.66 4.13 8.85
C TRP A 45 31.98 4.46 7.50
N LEU A 46 31.90 5.74 7.14
CA LEU A 46 31.35 6.16 5.84
C LEU A 46 32.23 5.70 4.68
N ASP A 47 33.55 5.69 4.81
CA ASP A 47 34.47 5.15 3.80
C ASP A 47 34.30 3.65 3.61
N GLU A 48 34.09 2.89 4.69
CA GLU A 48 33.83 1.45 4.63
C GLU A 48 32.49 1.16 3.94
N VAL A 49 31.44 1.91 4.29
CA VAL A 49 30.10 1.67 3.76
C VAL A 49 29.93 2.20 2.34
N LEU A 50 30.49 3.36 2.01
CA LEU A 50 30.31 4.04 0.71
C LEU A 50 31.52 3.88 -0.24
N THR A 51 32.53 3.11 0.14
CA THR A 51 33.80 2.94 -0.60
C THR A 51 34.65 4.22 -0.65
N LYS A 52 35.83 4.15 -0.02
CA LYS A 52 36.79 5.26 0.09
C LYS A 52 37.10 5.91 -1.27
N GLY A 53 37.06 7.24 -1.32
CA GLY A 53 37.33 8.03 -2.53
C GLY A 53 36.23 8.01 -3.59
N LYS A 54 35.17 7.21 -3.41
CA LYS A 54 34.01 7.15 -4.33
C LYS A 54 32.70 7.61 -3.68
N ARG A 55 32.72 8.15 -2.46
CA ARG A 55 31.51 8.56 -1.70
C ARG A 55 30.53 9.41 -2.52
N ASN A 56 31.00 10.42 -3.25
CA ASN A 56 30.14 11.29 -4.06
C ASN A 56 29.47 10.56 -5.24
N LYS A 57 30.02 9.42 -5.66
CA LYS A 57 29.43 8.58 -6.71
C LYS A 57 28.47 7.56 -6.13
N THR A 58 28.74 7.04 -4.94
CA THR A 58 27.99 5.94 -4.29
C THR A 58 26.92 6.43 -3.29
N LEU A 59 26.87 7.72 -3.02
CA LEU A 59 25.82 8.30 -2.20
C LEU A 59 24.63 8.69 -3.06
N ILE A 60 23.45 8.20 -2.69
CA ILE A 60 22.19 8.68 -3.26
C ILE A 60 21.76 9.92 -2.47
N PRO A 61 21.53 11.07 -3.13
CA PRO A 61 21.06 12.26 -2.43
C PRO A 61 19.69 12.02 -1.81
N TRP A 62 19.45 12.61 -0.65
CA TRP A 62 18.16 12.54 0.02
C TRP A 62 17.39 13.83 -0.22
N THR A 63 16.14 13.70 -0.62
CA THR A 63 15.18 14.81 -0.58
C THR A 63 14.31 14.65 0.65
N LEU A 64 14.34 15.68 1.51
CA LEU A 64 13.60 15.70 2.76
C LEU A 64 12.24 16.38 2.54
N LEU A 65 11.17 15.74 3.02
CA LEU A 65 9.81 16.21 2.90
C LEU A 65 9.27 16.62 4.27
N ASP A 66 8.67 17.80 4.33
CA ASP A 66 7.80 18.25 5.42
C ASP A 66 6.42 17.60 5.26
N VAL A 67 6.08 16.73 6.21
CA VAL A 67 4.82 15.97 6.22
C VAL A 67 3.89 16.41 7.35
N ASN A 68 4.13 17.57 7.96
CA ASN A 68 3.28 18.09 9.03
C ASN A 68 1.90 18.50 8.47
N PRO A 69 0.80 18.29 9.22
CA PRO A 69 -0.52 18.73 8.79
C PRO A 69 -0.57 20.25 8.57
N ILE A 70 -1.06 20.70 7.41
CA ILE A 70 -1.21 22.14 7.14
C ILE A 70 -2.41 22.67 7.92
N THR A 71 -2.15 23.42 8.99
CA THR A 71 -3.20 23.98 9.87
C THR A 71 -3.85 25.27 9.35
N HIS A 72 -3.48 25.77 8.16
CA HIS A 72 -4.07 26.98 7.57
C HIS A 72 -4.29 26.87 6.06
N ARG A 73 -5.46 26.35 5.64
CA ARG A 73 -6.25 26.89 4.51
C ARG A 73 -7.74 26.70 4.81
N GLN A 74 -8.42 27.81 5.11
CA GLN A 74 -9.87 27.88 5.17
C GLN A 74 -10.43 27.68 3.75
N SER A 75 -10.82 26.46 3.43
CA SER A 75 -11.88 26.16 2.46
C SER A 75 -12.34 24.73 2.74
N LEU A 76 -13.58 24.59 3.23
CA LEU A 76 -14.23 23.29 3.47
C LEU A 76 -14.51 22.51 2.17
N LEU A 77 -14.08 22.99 1.00
CA LEU A 77 -14.46 22.47 -0.31
C LEU A 77 -13.33 21.81 -1.10
N GLU A 78 -12.11 21.74 -0.56
CA GLU A 78 -11.01 21.02 -1.22
C GLU A 78 -10.20 20.26 -0.17
N GLN A 79 -10.47 18.96 0.00
CA GLN A 79 -9.42 18.03 0.46
C GLN A 79 -8.39 17.85 -0.66
N VAL A 80 -7.75 18.94 -1.08
CA VAL A 80 -6.48 18.86 -1.79
C VAL A 80 -5.46 18.67 -0.69
N PHE A 81 -5.01 17.42 -0.48
CA PHE A 81 -3.76 17.19 0.25
C PHE A 81 -2.67 17.91 -0.54
N PRO A 82 -2.14 19.05 -0.06
CA PRO A 82 -1.06 19.71 -0.78
C PRO A 82 0.14 18.76 -0.77
N ALA A 83 0.84 18.67 -1.91
CA ALA A 83 2.07 17.88 -1.99
C ALA A 83 3.03 18.31 -0.85
N PRO A 84 3.73 17.36 -0.19
CA PRO A 84 4.66 17.67 0.88
C PRO A 84 5.69 18.72 0.43
N ARG A 85 6.01 19.69 1.30
CA ARG A 85 7.02 20.71 0.99
C ARG A 85 8.41 20.07 1.07
N ILE A 86 9.27 20.35 0.08
CA ILE A 86 10.68 19.97 0.14
C ILE A 86 11.42 20.88 1.13
N ILE A 87 12.18 20.30 2.05
CA ILE A 87 13.03 21.00 3.02
C ILE A 87 14.41 21.21 2.37
N ASN A 88 14.75 22.47 2.12
CA ASN A 88 16.05 22.86 1.53
C ASN A 88 16.93 23.64 2.53
N GLU A 89 16.32 24.12 3.61
CA GLU A 89 17.00 24.78 4.72
C GLU A 89 17.86 23.82 5.54
N ASN A 90 18.82 24.37 6.28
CA ASN A 90 19.56 23.61 7.28
C ASN A 90 18.60 23.14 8.38
N LEU A 91 18.72 21.89 8.84
CA LEU A 91 17.82 21.35 9.87
C LEU A 91 17.87 22.14 11.18
N LEU A 92 18.98 22.82 11.49
CA LEU A 92 19.07 23.71 12.64
C LEU A 92 18.32 25.04 12.46
N GLU A 93 18.03 25.43 11.22
CA GLU A 93 17.26 26.63 10.87
C GLU A 93 15.75 26.35 10.81
N VAL A 94 15.36 25.08 10.75
CA VAL A 94 13.98 24.67 10.98
C VAL A 94 13.63 25.09 12.40
N ASN A 95 12.61 25.96 12.58
CA ASN A 95 12.24 26.56 13.86
C ASN A 95 11.55 25.57 14.84
N ARG A 96 12.17 24.41 15.01
CA ARG A 96 11.72 23.23 15.77
C ARG A 96 12.95 22.49 16.29
N LEU A 97 13.00 22.29 17.61
CA LEU A 97 14.11 21.59 18.27
C LEU A 97 14.01 20.07 18.15
N LYS A 98 12.82 19.54 17.89
CA LYS A 98 12.53 18.11 17.84
C LYS A 98 12.04 17.75 16.46
N ILE A 99 12.77 16.87 15.78
CA ILE A 99 12.48 16.39 14.45
C ILE A 99 12.36 14.87 14.50
N MET A 100 11.28 14.36 13.91
CA MET A 100 11.06 12.94 13.71
C MET A 100 11.20 12.64 12.22
N LEU A 101 12.20 11.83 11.87
CA LEU A 101 12.45 11.39 10.52
C LEU A 101 11.90 9.97 10.33
N ASP A 102 10.84 9.86 9.53
CA ASP A 102 10.31 8.58 9.09
C ASP A 102 10.84 8.23 7.70
N ALA A 103 11.31 6.99 7.55
CA ALA A 103 11.57 6.43 6.23
C ALA A 103 11.47 4.91 6.28
N GLY A 104 11.12 4.29 5.16
CA GLY A 104 11.06 2.83 5.04
C GLY A 104 12.40 2.14 5.33
N PRO A 105 12.39 0.81 5.51
CA PRO A 105 13.60 -0.01 5.55
C PRO A 105 14.46 0.21 4.29
N GLY A 106 15.79 0.17 4.43
CA GLY A 106 16.70 0.33 3.28
C GLY A 106 16.82 1.75 2.70
N MET A 107 16.08 2.74 3.22
CA MET A 107 16.10 4.13 2.74
C MET A 107 17.36 4.94 3.14
N GLY A 108 18.30 4.32 3.88
CA GLY A 108 19.58 4.96 4.18
C GLY A 108 19.59 5.94 5.35
N LYS A 109 18.63 5.85 6.30
CA LYS A 109 18.54 6.70 7.50
C LYS A 109 19.87 6.80 8.27
N THR A 110 20.49 5.67 8.59
CA THR A 110 21.79 5.64 9.29
C THR A 110 22.89 6.36 8.50
N ILE A 111 22.92 6.19 7.17
CA ILE A 111 23.90 6.86 6.31
C ILE A 111 23.64 8.38 6.31
N PHE A 112 22.38 8.80 6.25
CA PHE A 112 21.98 10.19 6.35
C PHE A 112 22.42 10.82 7.68
N LEU A 113 22.07 10.20 8.81
CA LEU A 113 22.44 10.71 10.14
C LEU A 113 23.95 10.82 10.31
N LYS A 114 24.71 9.80 9.88
CA LYS A 114 26.18 9.82 9.98
C LYS A 114 26.82 10.83 9.02
N ARG A 115 26.25 11.04 7.83
CA ARG A 115 26.72 12.08 6.91
C ARG A 115 26.40 13.49 7.43
N TYR A 116 25.24 13.66 8.05
CA TYR A 116 24.87 14.89 8.72
C TYR A 116 25.80 15.17 9.91
N LEU A 117 26.08 14.15 10.74
CA LEU A 117 27.07 14.22 11.82
C LEU A 117 28.45 14.66 11.31
N GLU A 118 28.96 14.01 10.26
CA GLU A 118 30.25 14.36 9.64
C GLU A 118 30.27 15.84 9.21
N THR A 119 29.18 16.33 8.62
CA THR A 119 29.06 17.73 8.19
C THR A 119 29.08 18.71 9.37
N LEU A 120 28.43 18.34 10.49
CA LEU A 120 28.42 19.15 11.72
C LEU A 120 29.79 19.17 12.40
N LEU A 121 30.54 18.08 12.34
CA LEU A 121 31.86 17.94 12.95
C LEU A 121 32.97 18.62 12.13
N GLN A 122 32.82 18.75 10.81
CA GLN A 122 33.77 19.44 9.94
C GLN A 122 33.75 20.97 10.09
N LYS A 123 32.63 21.53 10.56
CA LYS A 123 32.50 22.96 10.87
C LYS A 123 33.02 23.24 12.28
N PRO A 124 33.34 24.50 12.63
CA PRO A 124 33.54 24.89 14.02
C PRO A 124 32.33 24.52 14.89
N ALA A 125 32.54 24.34 16.19
CA ALA A 125 31.45 24.05 17.13
C ALA A 125 30.37 25.14 17.04
N HIS A 126 29.11 24.74 17.00
CA HIS A 126 27.99 25.67 16.96
C HIS A 126 27.88 26.40 18.30
N GLU A 127 27.66 27.72 18.28
CA GLU A 127 27.64 28.57 19.48
C GLU A 127 26.66 28.08 20.56
N VAL A 128 25.46 27.69 20.13
CA VAL A 128 24.42 27.13 21.00
C VAL A 128 24.55 25.62 21.20
N TYR A 129 24.74 24.85 20.13
CA TYR A 129 24.67 23.39 20.14
C TYR A 129 26.02 22.73 19.83
N CYS A 130 26.98 22.87 20.74
CA CYS A 130 28.40 22.58 20.47
C CYS A 130 28.71 21.08 20.24
N LEU A 131 27.90 20.18 20.81
CA LEU A 131 28.16 18.74 20.84
C LEU A 131 27.13 17.93 20.01
N PRO A 132 27.49 17.45 18.80
CA PRO A 132 26.66 16.55 18.03
C PRO A 132 26.93 15.08 18.38
N VAL A 133 25.90 14.41 18.92
CA VAL A 133 25.96 13.05 19.44
C VAL A 133 25.11 12.13 18.59
N TYR A 134 25.75 11.11 18.00
CA TYR A 134 25.03 10.02 17.33
C TYR A 134 24.88 8.84 18.28
N PHE A 135 23.67 8.32 18.39
CA PHE A 135 23.39 7.15 19.21
C PHE A 135 22.40 6.22 18.51
N HIS A 136 22.67 4.92 18.55
CA HIS A 136 21.80 3.90 17.96
C HIS A 136 21.09 3.13 19.06
N PHE A 137 19.76 3.21 19.12
CA PHE A 137 18.98 2.62 20.22
C PHE A 137 19.09 1.09 20.34
N GLY A 138 19.46 0.40 19.26
CA GLY A 138 19.73 -1.04 19.30
C GLY A 138 20.88 -1.46 20.24
N ASN A 139 21.65 -0.50 20.76
CA ASN A 139 22.70 -0.74 21.75
C ASN A 139 22.14 -0.86 23.19
N LEU A 140 20.88 -0.47 23.43
CA LEU A 140 20.24 -0.58 24.74
C LEU A 140 19.68 -1.97 24.99
N ALA A 141 19.69 -2.38 26.25
CA ALA A 141 18.98 -3.57 26.72
C ALA A 141 17.48 -3.29 26.90
N GLU A 142 16.64 -4.31 26.92
CA GLU A 142 15.22 -4.15 27.25
C GLU A 142 15.02 -3.73 28.72
N GLY A 143 14.01 -2.90 28.96
CA GLY A 143 13.77 -2.26 30.25
C GLY A 143 14.73 -1.10 30.52
N SER A 144 15.44 -0.64 29.47
CA SER A 144 16.30 0.54 29.56
C SER A 144 15.42 1.78 29.70
N ARG A 145 15.27 2.25 30.94
CA ARG A 145 14.69 3.56 31.27
C ARG A 145 15.54 4.68 30.67
N PHE A 146 14.98 5.89 30.61
CA PHE A 146 15.70 7.05 30.09
C PHE A 146 17.05 7.31 30.79
N ASP A 147 17.16 7.01 32.08
CA ASP A 147 18.43 7.13 32.83
C ASP A 147 19.55 6.23 32.26
N LEU A 148 19.19 5.00 31.86
CA LEU A 148 20.13 4.04 31.26
C LEU A 148 20.51 4.44 29.84
N PHE A 149 19.58 5.07 29.09
CA PHE A 149 19.92 5.72 27.83
C PHE A 149 20.95 6.83 28.06
N ARG A 150 20.74 7.70 29.06
CA ARG A 150 21.67 8.79 29.37
C ARG A 150 23.06 8.25 29.73
N GLU A 151 23.12 7.24 30.59
CA GLU A 151 24.38 6.58 30.96
C GLU A 151 25.08 5.97 29.74
N ALA A 152 24.35 5.29 28.86
CA ALA A 152 24.91 4.70 27.64
C ALA A 152 25.47 5.76 26.69
N VAL A 153 24.78 6.90 26.53
CA VAL A 153 25.28 8.00 25.70
C VAL A 153 26.52 8.67 26.32
N ASN A 154 26.53 8.87 27.64
CA ASN A 154 27.69 9.39 28.35
C ASN A 154 28.91 8.48 28.12
N ASN A 155 28.73 7.16 28.27
CA ASN A 155 29.78 6.18 28.02
C ASN A 155 30.30 6.24 26.58
N GLU A 156 29.43 6.36 25.57
CA GLU A 156 29.87 6.53 24.17
C GLU A 156 30.70 7.81 23.97
N ILE A 157 30.35 8.92 24.61
CA ILE A 157 31.14 10.16 24.52
C ILE A 157 32.50 9.97 25.19
N ILE A 158 32.51 9.41 26.40
CA ILE A 158 33.74 9.16 27.16
C ILE A 158 34.66 8.23 26.35
N ASP A 159 34.15 7.11 25.84
CA ASP A 159 34.93 6.15 25.08
C ASP A 159 35.52 6.77 23.81
N VAL A 160 34.83 7.72 23.16
CA VAL A 160 35.37 8.49 22.04
C VAL A 160 36.47 9.47 22.47
N VAL A 161 36.32 10.13 23.61
CA VAL A 161 37.35 11.05 24.16
C VAL A 161 38.60 10.27 24.59
N MET A 162 38.43 9.06 25.14
CA MET A 162 39.52 8.20 25.58
C MET A 162 40.43 7.75 24.42
N LEU A 163 39.97 7.80 23.16
CA LEU A 163 40.82 7.57 21.98
C LEU A 163 41.97 8.59 21.87
N GLU A 164 41.91 9.73 22.56
CA GLU A 164 43.03 10.68 22.63
C GLU A 164 44.25 10.06 23.33
N GLN A 165 44.07 9.14 24.29
CA GLN A 165 45.20 8.43 24.90
C GLN A 165 45.88 7.47 23.93
N GLU A 166 45.15 6.91 22.96
CA GLU A 166 45.73 6.07 21.92
C GLU A 166 46.62 6.88 20.97
N GLU A 167 46.27 8.15 20.70
CA GLU A 167 47.07 9.07 19.88
C GLU A 167 48.18 9.79 20.68
N ASN A 168 48.01 9.94 21.99
CA ASN A 168 48.96 10.54 22.91
C ASN A 168 49.22 9.60 24.12
N PRO A 169 50.17 8.67 24.01
CA PRO A 169 50.44 7.69 25.06
C PRO A 169 50.90 8.28 26.40
N ASP A 170 51.39 9.52 26.41
CA ASP A 170 51.84 10.23 27.61
C ASP A 170 50.67 10.91 28.35
N LEU A 171 49.48 10.98 27.74
CA LEU A 171 48.27 11.54 28.33
C LEU A 171 47.57 10.50 29.19
N VAL A 172 47.46 10.77 30.49
CA VAL A 172 46.69 9.94 31.42
C VAL A 172 45.36 10.63 31.71
N LEU A 173 44.26 10.04 31.25
CA LEU A 173 42.90 10.51 31.49
C LEU A 173 42.21 9.70 32.59
N ASP A 174 41.55 10.39 33.51
CA ASP A 174 40.69 9.79 34.53
C ASP A 174 39.24 9.69 34.04
N LYS A 175 38.73 8.45 33.92
CA LYS A 175 37.36 8.19 33.44
C LYS A 175 36.29 8.80 34.35
N GLY A 176 36.53 8.86 35.66
CA GLY A 176 35.58 9.41 36.63
C GLY A 176 35.47 10.93 36.52
N GLN A 177 36.57 11.64 36.26
CA GLN A 177 36.53 13.08 35.99
C GLN A 177 35.84 13.39 34.66
N LEU A 178 36.13 12.63 33.61
CA LEU A 178 35.42 12.76 32.33
C LEU A 178 33.91 12.55 32.51
N GLU A 179 33.50 11.58 33.34
CA GLU A 179 32.09 11.35 33.65
C GLU A 179 31.43 12.56 34.31
N ASN A 180 32.11 13.23 35.25
CA ASN A 180 31.61 14.47 35.87
C ASN A 180 31.42 15.59 34.83
N THR A 181 32.41 15.78 33.95
CA THR A 181 32.36 16.81 32.90
C THR A 181 31.28 16.51 31.87
N VAL A 182 31.16 15.27 31.40
CA VAL A 182 30.11 14.86 30.44
C VAL A 182 28.72 15.00 31.05
N ASN A 183 28.52 14.63 32.32
CA ASN A 183 27.26 14.87 33.02
C ASN A 183 26.93 16.37 33.11
N THR A 184 27.94 17.22 33.33
CA THR A 184 27.78 18.68 33.34
C THR A 184 27.33 19.20 31.97
N ILE A 185 27.95 18.69 30.89
CA ILE A 185 27.55 19.01 29.50
C ILE A 185 26.09 18.63 29.26
N PHE A 186 25.66 17.44 29.66
CA PHE A 186 24.27 17.00 29.49
C PHE A 186 23.24 17.84 30.26
N ASN A 187 23.60 18.28 31.47
CA ASN A 187 22.68 19.01 32.34
C ASN A 187 22.57 20.50 31.98
N TYR A 188 23.66 21.11 31.49
CA TYR A 188 23.76 22.57 31.35
C TYR A 188 24.08 23.06 29.94
N SER A 189 24.57 22.20 29.04
CA SER A 189 24.82 22.55 27.64
C SER A 189 23.67 22.09 26.74
N LYS A 190 23.52 22.74 25.58
CA LYS A 190 22.59 22.29 24.54
C LYS A 190 23.36 21.39 23.57
N CYS A 191 22.90 20.17 23.40
CA CYS A 191 23.48 19.15 22.52
C CYS A 191 22.63 18.95 21.26
N GLN A 192 23.20 18.33 20.23
CA GLN A 192 22.49 17.85 19.04
C GLN A 192 22.45 16.32 19.04
N PHE A 193 21.31 15.74 19.34
CA PHE A 193 21.12 14.29 19.35
C PHE A 193 20.65 13.80 17.99
N LEU A 194 21.44 12.92 17.37
CA LEU A 194 21.12 12.20 16.15
C LEU A 194 20.83 10.75 16.53
N LEU A 195 19.56 10.45 16.77
CA LEU A 195 19.13 9.19 17.37
C LEU A 195 18.58 8.26 16.29
N ASP A 196 19.18 7.07 16.17
CA ASP A 196 18.93 6.12 15.09
C ASP A 196 18.29 4.83 15.60
N GLY A 197 17.49 4.20 14.74
CA GLY A 197 16.87 2.91 15.02
C GLY A 197 15.89 2.95 16.17
N PHE A 198 15.05 3.98 16.29
CA PHE A 198 14.04 4.06 17.35
C PHE A 198 13.06 2.86 17.34
N ASP A 199 12.77 2.34 16.15
CA ASP A 199 12.03 1.09 15.98
C ASP A 199 12.75 -0.11 16.61
N GLN A 200 14.05 -0.06 16.88
CA GLN A 200 14.80 -1.16 17.52
C GLN A 200 14.63 -1.27 19.03
N LEU A 201 13.95 -0.33 19.67
CA LEU A 201 13.54 -0.45 21.07
C LEU A 201 12.34 -1.38 21.23
N HIS A 202 12.30 -2.06 22.37
CA HIS A 202 11.11 -2.75 22.83
C HIS A 202 9.93 -1.77 22.94
N PRO A 203 8.67 -2.16 22.63
CA PRO A 203 7.55 -1.23 22.56
C PRO A 203 7.29 -0.43 23.85
N GLN A 204 7.50 -1.04 25.02
CA GLN A 204 7.35 -0.34 26.31
C GLN A 204 8.41 0.75 26.50
N ASP A 205 9.68 0.45 26.21
CA ASP A 205 10.79 1.40 26.32
C ASP A 205 10.63 2.52 25.30
N ARG A 206 10.18 2.18 24.07
CA ARG A 206 9.87 3.16 23.02
C ARG A 206 8.78 4.14 23.47
N PHE A 207 7.69 3.62 24.03
CA PHE A 207 6.57 4.42 24.52
C PHE A 207 7.00 5.32 25.69
N GLN A 208 7.73 4.76 26.66
CA GLN A 208 8.24 5.49 27.81
C GLN A 208 9.20 6.60 27.36
N PHE A 209 10.20 6.25 26.53
CA PHE A 209 11.16 7.20 25.98
C PHE A 209 10.45 8.34 25.26
N PHE A 210 9.50 8.05 24.37
CA PHE A 210 8.75 9.08 23.65
C PHE A 210 7.95 9.98 24.58
N THR A 211 7.31 9.40 25.59
CA THR A 211 6.50 10.16 26.55
C THR A 211 7.36 11.09 27.40
N GLU A 212 8.48 10.60 27.95
CA GLU A 212 9.36 11.38 28.81
C GLU A 212 10.13 12.45 28.03
N SER A 213 10.50 12.15 26.79
CA SER A 213 11.39 13.00 26.00
C SER A 213 10.68 13.93 25.01
N PHE A 214 9.62 13.48 24.33
CA PHE A 214 8.89 14.30 23.36
C PHE A 214 7.64 14.95 23.95
N LEU A 215 6.81 14.20 24.71
CA LEU A 215 5.55 14.72 25.25
C LEU A 215 5.73 15.56 26.52
N ALA A 216 6.47 15.04 27.50
CA ALA A 216 6.72 15.74 28.77
C ALA A 216 7.84 16.78 28.64
N ASP A 217 8.73 16.62 27.64
CA ASP A 217 9.91 17.47 27.41
C ASP A 217 10.81 17.63 28.63
N ASN A 218 10.89 16.59 29.48
CA ASN A 218 11.75 16.62 30.67
C ASN A 218 13.21 16.30 30.31
N ALA A 219 13.41 15.47 29.29
CA ALA A 219 14.66 14.81 29.00
C ALA A 219 15.57 15.53 28.00
N PHE A 220 14.99 16.19 26.98
CA PHE A 220 15.73 16.90 25.92
C PHE A 220 15.39 18.40 25.87
N ARG A 221 15.00 18.97 27.00
CA ARG A 221 14.60 20.38 27.06
C ARG A 221 15.70 21.27 26.51
N SER A 222 15.39 22.08 25.51
CA SER A 222 16.33 22.98 24.82
C SER A 222 17.46 22.31 24.03
N ASN A 223 17.44 20.97 23.85
CA ASN A 223 18.35 20.24 22.98
C ASN A 223 17.76 20.09 21.58
N PHE A 224 18.63 20.04 20.55
CA PHE A 224 18.20 19.64 19.22
C PHE A 224 18.16 18.11 19.14
N VAL A 225 17.05 17.53 18.69
CA VAL A 225 16.87 16.08 18.59
C VAL A 225 16.34 15.75 17.22
N LEU A 226 17.08 14.91 16.50
CA LEU A 226 16.67 14.26 15.26
C LEU A 226 16.52 12.76 15.53
N LEU A 227 15.27 12.30 15.60
CA LEU A 227 14.91 10.92 15.88
C LEU A 227 14.51 10.21 14.60
N ALA A 228 15.25 9.17 14.19
CA ALA A 228 14.98 8.40 12.99
C ALA A 228 14.38 7.03 13.30
N SER A 229 13.35 6.64 12.54
CA SER A 229 12.66 5.36 12.73
C SER A 229 12.18 4.75 11.40
N CYS A 230 11.95 3.43 11.38
CA CYS A 230 11.14 2.77 10.35
C CYS A 230 9.67 2.79 10.80
N GLY A 231 8.99 3.91 10.64
CA GLY A 231 7.67 4.15 11.22
C GLY A 231 7.71 4.39 12.73
N PHE A 232 6.71 5.13 13.23
CA PHE A 232 6.54 5.42 14.66
C PHE A 232 5.31 4.67 15.20
N ASN A 233 5.50 3.40 15.53
CA ASN A 233 4.49 2.56 16.18
C ASN A 233 4.87 2.39 17.67
N PHE A 234 3.93 2.37 18.61
CA PHE A 234 4.19 2.13 20.04
C PHE A 234 3.55 0.83 20.55
N GLY A 235 3.23 -0.09 19.64
CA GLY A 235 2.56 -1.36 19.91
C GLY A 235 1.14 -1.14 20.43
N SER A 236 0.61 -2.12 21.17
CA SER A 236 -0.73 -2.05 21.78
C SER A 236 -0.90 -0.94 22.83
N LEU A 237 0.16 -0.20 23.15
CA LEU A 237 0.16 0.89 24.13
C LEU A 237 -0.15 2.26 23.50
N SER A 238 -0.11 2.40 22.17
CA SER A 238 -0.53 3.63 21.50
C SER A 238 -2.05 3.76 21.53
N THR A 239 -2.57 4.68 22.34
CA THR A 239 -3.95 5.16 22.17
C THR A 239 -3.97 6.29 21.14
N ASP A 240 -5.09 6.47 20.42
CA ASP A 240 -5.29 7.59 19.48
C ASP A 240 -4.98 8.96 20.11
N ALA A 241 -5.22 9.09 21.41
CA ALA A 241 -4.96 10.31 22.17
C ALA A 241 -3.46 10.59 22.40
N VAL A 242 -2.63 9.55 22.47
CA VAL A 242 -1.16 9.67 22.57
C VAL A 242 -0.58 9.96 21.20
N VAL A 243 -1.05 9.26 20.16
CA VAL A 243 -0.61 9.49 18.77
C VAL A 243 -0.87 10.94 18.35
N LYS A 244 -2.09 11.45 18.54
CA LYS A 244 -2.44 12.85 18.22
C LYS A 244 -1.63 13.88 19.02
N ARG A 245 -1.32 13.60 20.29
CA ARG A 245 -0.43 14.47 21.08
C ARG A 245 1.01 14.42 20.58
N GLY A 246 1.46 13.25 20.14
CA GLY A 246 2.78 13.04 19.54
C GLY A 246 2.97 13.76 18.22
N GLU A 247 1.95 13.78 17.36
CA GLU A 247 1.97 14.49 16.07
C GLU A 247 2.28 15.99 16.22
N GLY A 248 1.81 16.62 17.31
CA GLY A 248 2.11 18.02 17.61
C GLY A 248 3.41 18.26 18.38
N ALA A 249 4.06 17.21 18.91
CA ALA A 249 5.22 17.31 19.80
C ALA A 249 6.56 17.41 19.06
N ALA A 250 6.61 17.07 17.77
CA ALA A 250 7.80 17.16 16.93
C ALA A 250 7.46 17.52 15.49
N PHE A 251 8.44 18.10 14.82
CA PHE A 251 8.40 18.34 13.38
C PHE A 251 8.56 17.02 12.63
N GLN A 252 7.54 16.64 11.86
CA GLN A 252 7.52 15.40 11.10
C GLN A 252 8.22 15.59 9.74
N MET A 253 9.16 14.70 9.43
CA MET A 253 9.94 14.69 8.21
C MET A 253 9.95 13.29 7.61
N ALA A 254 9.95 13.19 6.28
CA ALA A 254 10.10 11.93 5.58
C ALA A 254 11.13 12.02 4.45
N PHE A 255 11.70 10.88 4.04
CA PHE A 255 12.45 10.83 2.79
C PHE A 255 11.48 10.73 1.61
N GLN A 256 11.71 11.56 0.59
CA GLN A 256 11.12 11.33 -0.71
C GLN A 256 11.60 9.97 -1.25
N LYS A 257 10.67 9.20 -1.82
CA LYS A 257 11.05 8.04 -2.63
C LYS A 257 11.83 8.52 -3.85
N ILE A 258 12.88 7.81 -4.21
CA ILE A 258 13.71 8.17 -5.37
C ILE A 258 12.85 8.04 -6.62
N ASP A 259 12.86 9.07 -7.47
CA ASP A 259 12.25 8.99 -8.78
C ASP A 259 13.11 8.09 -9.70
N PRO A 260 12.52 7.21 -10.53
CA PRO A 260 13.28 6.37 -11.45
C PRO A 260 14.29 7.14 -12.30
N ARG A 261 13.98 8.39 -12.70
CA ARG A 261 14.91 9.23 -13.48
C ARG A 261 16.13 9.68 -12.68
N GLU A 262 15.97 9.85 -11.37
CA GLU A 262 17.07 10.18 -10.46
C GLU A 262 17.92 8.93 -10.15
N SER A 263 17.30 7.75 -10.22
CA SER A 263 18.00 6.47 -10.03
C SER A 263 19.05 6.21 -11.12
N ASP A 264 18.82 6.67 -12.35
CA ASP A 264 19.74 6.48 -13.48
C ASP A 264 21.13 7.07 -13.22
N ALA A 265 21.17 8.27 -12.62
CA ALA A 265 22.41 8.94 -12.28
C ALA A 265 23.24 8.13 -11.27
N PHE A 266 22.57 7.42 -10.36
CA PHE A 266 23.21 6.54 -9.40
C PHE A 266 23.64 5.20 -10.00
N LEU A 267 22.82 4.61 -10.86
CA LEU A 267 23.05 3.29 -11.43
C LEU A 267 24.19 3.26 -12.46
N GLY A 268 24.50 4.40 -13.09
CA GLY A 268 25.53 4.46 -14.13
C GLY A 268 25.18 3.54 -15.30
N GLU A 269 26.08 2.65 -15.71
CA GLU A 269 25.82 1.70 -16.81
C GLU A 269 24.65 0.74 -16.51
N ALA A 270 24.38 0.43 -15.23
CA ALA A 270 23.29 -0.46 -14.85
C ALA A 270 21.90 0.08 -15.23
N SER A 271 21.74 1.41 -15.35
CA SER A 271 20.50 2.06 -15.81
C SER A 271 20.07 1.62 -17.21
N LYS A 272 21.02 1.16 -18.04
CA LYS A 272 20.74 0.70 -19.41
C LYS A 272 20.21 -0.74 -19.45
N ASN A 273 20.19 -1.45 -18.31
CA ASN A 273 19.70 -2.81 -18.26
C ASN A 273 18.17 -2.83 -18.40
N LYS A 274 17.71 -3.18 -19.61
CA LYS A 274 16.29 -3.22 -19.94
C LYS A 274 15.50 -4.18 -19.03
N LYS A 275 16.08 -5.32 -18.63
CA LYS A 275 15.39 -6.29 -17.77
C LYS A 275 15.11 -5.73 -16.38
N ILE A 276 16.08 -5.04 -15.78
CA ILE A 276 15.88 -4.38 -14.49
C ILE A 276 14.81 -3.29 -14.59
N ASN A 277 14.84 -2.48 -15.65
CA ASN A 277 13.84 -1.44 -15.88
C ASN A 277 12.44 -2.04 -16.07
N ASP A 278 12.34 -3.13 -16.84
CA ASP A 278 11.08 -3.85 -17.06
C ASP A 278 10.54 -4.42 -15.74
N LEU A 279 11.38 -5.06 -14.91
CA LEU A 279 11.01 -5.55 -13.57
C LEU A 279 10.54 -4.42 -12.65
N ALA A 280 11.20 -3.26 -12.69
CA ALA A 280 10.90 -2.11 -11.85
C ALA A 280 9.54 -1.47 -12.14
N LEU A 281 8.98 -1.66 -13.34
CA LEU A 281 7.61 -1.25 -13.65
C LEU A 281 6.58 -1.96 -12.76
N PHE A 282 6.88 -3.19 -12.31
CA PHE A 282 6.00 -4.02 -11.48
C PHE A 282 6.45 -4.06 -10.02
N THR A 283 7.74 -3.92 -9.76
CA THR A 283 8.33 -3.83 -8.42
C THR A 283 9.16 -2.54 -8.30
N PRO A 284 8.53 -1.37 -8.11
CA PRO A 284 9.22 -0.08 -8.07
C PRO A 284 10.27 0.01 -6.96
N GLU A 285 10.13 -0.75 -5.88
CA GLU A 285 11.11 -0.79 -4.78
C GLU A 285 12.53 -1.07 -5.29
N LEU A 286 12.69 -1.86 -6.37
CA LEU A 286 14.00 -2.16 -6.96
C LEU A 286 14.80 -0.90 -7.34
N LEU A 287 14.11 0.12 -7.86
CA LEU A 287 14.74 1.36 -8.34
C LEU A 287 14.49 2.57 -7.44
N ASN A 288 13.64 2.42 -6.43
CA ASN A 288 13.23 3.54 -5.58
C ASN A 288 13.80 3.43 -4.16
N VAL A 289 14.33 2.26 -3.77
CA VAL A 289 14.93 1.99 -2.46
C VAL A 289 16.46 1.97 -2.58
N PRO A 290 17.20 2.84 -1.87
CA PRO A 290 18.66 2.93 -1.91
C PRO A 290 19.42 1.62 -1.76
N ILE A 291 19.02 0.75 -0.81
CA ILE A 291 19.74 -0.51 -0.60
C ILE A 291 19.59 -1.45 -1.82
N LEU A 292 18.45 -1.44 -2.51
CA LEU A 292 18.21 -2.26 -3.69
C LEU A 292 18.91 -1.69 -4.93
N LEU A 293 18.91 -0.36 -5.09
CA LEU A 293 19.74 0.31 -6.10
C LEU A 293 21.22 -0.03 -5.95
N ARG A 294 21.70 -0.06 -4.71
CA ARG A 294 23.08 -0.43 -4.39
C ARG A 294 23.37 -1.89 -4.77
N ILE A 295 22.43 -2.81 -4.57
CA ILE A 295 22.57 -4.21 -5.03
C ILE A 295 22.85 -4.24 -6.53
N ILE A 296 21.98 -3.60 -7.31
CA ILE A 296 22.07 -3.57 -8.78
C ILE A 296 23.39 -2.95 -9.23
N ARG A 297 23.77 -1.82 -8.63
CA ARG A 297 25.02 -1.14 -8.94
C ARG A 297 26.23 -2.01 -8.62
N GLU A 298 26.28 -2.63 -7.44
CA GLU A 298 27.41 -3.48 -7.05
C GLU A 298 27.53 -4.71 -7.96
N LEU A 299 26.42 -5.31 -8.38
CA LEU A 299 26.44 -6.37 -9.39
C LEU A 299 27.00 -5.85 -10.72
N SER A 300 26.61 -4.65 -11.14
CA SER A 300 27.13 -4.03 -12.36
C SER A 300 28.62 -3.76 -12.30
N GLU A 301 29.12 -3.24 -11.17
CA GLU A 301 30.53 -2.92 -10.95
C GLU A 301 31.41 -4.19 -10.89
N ASN A 302 30.80 -5.36 -10.68
CA ASN A 302 31.45 -6.66 -10.70
C ASN A 302 31.12 -7.50 -11.96
N GLU A 303 30.50 -6.90 -12.98
CA GLU A 303 30.14 -7.58 -14.25
C GLU A 303 29.18 -8.78 -14.07
N LEU A 304 28.35 -8.76 -13.02
CA LEU A 304 27.41 -9.84 -12.66
C LEU A 304 25.96 -9.57 -13.07
N LEU A 305 25.69 -8.54 -13.87
CA LEU A 305 24.33 -8.25 -14.35
C LEU A 305 23.91 -9.05 -15.58
N GLU A 306 24.84 -9.73 -16.24
CA GLU A 306 24.53 -10.53 -17.41
C GLU A 306 23.67 -11.74 -17.03
N ASN A 307 22.64 -12.02 -17.82
CA ASN A 307 21.74 -13.17 -17.68
C ASN A 307 20.86 -13.20 -16.41
N LEU A 308 20.75 -12.11 -15.67
CA LEU A 308 19.78 -12.00 -14.56
C LEU A 308 18.41 -11.60 -15.14
N ASN A 309 17.42 -12.48 -15.02
CA ASN A 309 16.11 -12.30 -15.66
C ASN A 309 15.02 -11.84 -14.69
N ASN A 310 15.16 -12.16 -13.41
CA ASN A 310 14.16 -11.89 -12.38
C ASN A 310 14.82 -11.49 -11.05
N ARG A 311 14.02 -11.14 -10.04
CA ARG A 311 14.57 -10.75 -8.74
C ARG A 311 15.25 -11.90 -7.99
N MET A 312 14.84 -13.14 -8.24
CA MET A 312 15.49 -14.29 -7.62
C MET A 312 16.94 -14.42 -8.07
N ASP A 313 17.21 -14.22 -9.36
CA ASP A 313 18.57 -14.19 -9.93
C ASP A 313 19.40 -13.04 -9.33
N ILE A 314 18.81 -11.83 -9.28
CA ILE A 314 19.48 -10.63 -8.73
C ILE A 314 19.88 -10.84 -7.28
N TYR A 315 18.96 -11.32 -6.45
CA TYR A 315 19.24 -11.58 -5.05
C TYR A 315 20.25 -12.72 -4.86
N SER A 316 20.10 -13.83 -5.58
CA SER A 316 21.04 -14.96 -5.52
C SER A 316 22.47 -14.54 -5.86
N ALA A 317 22.65 -13.83 -6.97
CA ALA A 317 23.95 -13.32 -7.40
C ALA A 317 24.57 -12.39 -6.34
N TRP A 318 23.76 -11.48 -5.77
CA TRP A 318 24.26 -10.52 -4.80
C TRP A 318 24.59 -11.13 -3.45
N PHE A 319 23.75 -12.03 -2.91
CA PHE A 319 24.02 -12.69 -1.64
C PHE A 319 25.28 -13.56 -1.72
N ARG A 320 25.47 -14.29 -2.83
CA ARG A 320 26.71 -15.04 -3.08
C ARG A 320 27.94 -14.12 -3.15
N LEU A 321 27.85 -13.00 -3.87
CA LEU A 321 28.92 -11.99 -3.92
C LEU A 321 29.26 -11.49 -2.51
N LYS A 322 28.27 -11.17 -1.68
CA LYS A 322 28.48 -10.63 -0.33
C LYS A 322 29.13 -11.62 0.63
N LEU A 323 28.74 -12.89 0.57
CA LEU A 323 29.37 -13.94 1.37
C LEU A 323 30.82 -14.15 0.93
N LYS A 324 31.11 -14.24 -0.38
CA LYS A 324 32.48 -14.41 -0.91
C LYS A 324 33.38 -13.22 -0.58
N LEU A 325 32.87 -11.99 -0.63
CA LEU A 325 33.65 -10.80 -0.25
C LEU A 325 33.93 -10.74 1.26
N SER A 326 32.99 -11.22 2.09
CA SER A 326 33.13 -11.18 3.54
C SER A 326 33.95 -12.36 4.09
N ASN A 327 33.94 -13.50 3.39
CA ASN A 327 34.75 -14.67 3.70
C ASN A 327 35.42 -15.22 2.41
N PRO A 328 36.55 -14.62 1.97
CA PRO A 328 37.22 -15.02 0.73
C PRO A 328 37.76 -16.46 0.72
N SER A 329 37.89 -17.08 1.90
CA SER A 329 38.34 -18.46 2.05
C SER A 329 37.23 -19.51 1.95
N ALA A 330 35.96 -19.09 1.91
CA ALA A 330 34.83 -20.00 1.80
C ALA A 330 34.78 -20.67 0.42
N ASP A 331 34.59 -21.99 0.40
CA ASP A 331 34.28 -22.72 -0.82
C ASP A 331 32.79 -22.59 -1.20
N GLU A 332 32.43 -23.02 -2.41
CA GLU A 332 31.05 -22.93 -2.89
C GLU A 332 30.08 -23.75 -2.03
N LYS A 333 30.55 -24.87 -1.46
CA LYS A 333 29.74 -25.73 -0.60
C LYS A 333 29.36 -25.01 0.70
N TRP A 334 30.28 -24.28 1.30
CA TRP A 334 30.04 -23.47 2.48
C TRP A 334 29.07 -22.33 2.18
N VAL A 335 29.22 -21.67 1.03
CA VAL A 335 28.31 -20.58 0.61
C VAL A 335 26.89 -21.10 0.45
N GLU A 336 26.69 -22.21 -0.26
CA GLU A 336 25.37 -22.82 -0.43
C GLU A 336 24.77 -23.25 0.90
N ASN A 337 25.54 -23.93 1.77
CA ASN A 337 25.06 -24.34 3.09
C ASN A 337 24.65 -23.15 3.97
N SER A 338 25.38 -22.03 3.87
CA SER A 338 25.08 -20.81 4.63
C SER A 338 23.80 -20.14 4.13
N LEU A 339 23.59 -20.10 2.81
CA LEU A 339 22.36 -19.59 2.21
C LEU A 339 21.16 -20.49 2.55
N ASP A 340 21.32 -21.80 2.47
CA ASP A 340 20.26 -22.77 2.77
C ASP A 340 19.82 -22.72 4.23
N GLN A 341 20.77 -22.58 5.16
CA GLN A 341 20.45 -22.43 6.58
C GLN A 341 19.65 -21.16 6.87
N LEU A 342 19.92 -20.04 6.17
CA LEU A 342 19.15 -18.80 6.31
C LEU A 342 17.81 -18.86 5.57
N ALA A 343 17.75 -19.58 4.44
CA ALA A 343 16.55 -19.84 3.66
C ALA A 343 15.52 -20.64 4.46
N GLU A 344 15.94 -21.76 5.04
CA GLU A 344 15.10 -22.60 5.90
C GLU A 344 14.57 -21.80 7.10
N LEU A 345 15.45 -21.06 7.79
CA LEU A 345 15.05 -20.24 8.92
C LEU A 345 14.04 -19.16 8.52
N SER A 346 14.23 -18.54 7.36
CA SER A 346 13.33 -17.50 6.86
C SER A 346 11.94 -18.06 6.56
N TYR A 347 11.86 -19.23 5.92
CA TYR A 347 10.59 -19.91 5.68
C TYR A 347 9.89 -20.28 7.00
N GLN A 348 10.61 -20.87 7.96
CA GLN A 348 10.06 -21.24 9.28
C GLN A 348 9.46 -20.02 10.00
N LEU A 349 10.20 -18.92 10.06
CA LEU A 349 9.71 -17.67 10.66
C LEU A 349 8.43 -17.18 9.96
N MET A 350 8.38 -17.25 8.63
CA MET A 350 7.18 -16.81 7.89
C MET A 350 5.96 -17.71 8.09
N ASP A 351 6.15 -19.03 8.20
CA ASP A 351 5.09 -20.01 8.49
C ASP A 351 4.57 -19.88 9.93
N GLU A 352 5.42 -19.45 10.87
CA GLU A 352 5.02 -19.03 12.23
C GLU A 352 4.36 -17.65 12.28
N GLY A 353 4.19 -16.98 11.14
CA GLY A 353 3.59 -15.64 11.03
C GLY A 353 4.52 -14.49 11.39
N LEU A 354 5.80 -14.75 11.64
CA LEU A 354 6.84 -13.77 11.95
C LEU A 354 7.45 -13.20 10.67
N GLN A 355 6.66 -12.41 9.96
CA GLN A 355 7.06 -11.78 8.70
C GLN A 355 7.46 -10.33 8.91
N GLN A 356 8.71 -9.98 8.61
CA GLN A 356 9.27 -8.66 8.91
C GLN A 356 8.46 -7.50 8.32
N ARG A 357 7.85 -7.69 7.14
CA ARG A 357 6.99 -6.68 6.50
C ARG A 357 5.69 -6.41 7.29
N PHE A 358 5.20 -7.38 8.04
CA PHE A 358 3.93 -7.37 8.76
C PHE A 358 4.09 -7.51 10.28
N LEU A 359 5.30 -7.27 10.81
CA LEU A 359 5.52 -7.28 12.26
C LEU A 359 4.92 -6.02 12.89
N ASP A 360 3.79 -6.18 13.57
CA ASP A 360 3.05 -5.06 14.17
C ASP A 360 3.49 -4.71 15.60
N VAL A 361 4.19 -5.62 16.28
CA VAL A 361 4.52 -5.49 17.71
C VAL A 361 5.96 -5.04 17.90
N GLU A 362 6.92 -5.93 17.65
CA GLU A 362 8.34 -5.68 17.90
C GLU A 362 9.16 -6.13 16.70
N PRO A 363 10.02 -5.26 16.13
CA PRO A 363 10.72 -5.58 14.91
C PRO A 363 11.90 -6.53 15.16
N GLY A 364 12.09 -7.43 14.21
CA GLY A 364 13.13 -8.47 14.25
C GLY A 364 12.72 -9.70 15.03
N PHE A 365 13.66 -10.63 15.18
CA PHE A 365 13.49 -11.97 15.72
C PHE A 365 14.44 -12.18 16.89
N ASP A 366 14.08 -13.06 17.81
CA ASP A 366 14.95 -13.40 18.94
C ASP A 366 16.23 -14.10 18.45
N LYS A 367 17.38 -13.76 19.06
CA LYS A 367 18.68 -14.36 18.73
C LYS A 367 18.79 -15.82 19.14
N SER A 368 18.05 -16.29 20.14
CA SER A 368 18.04 -17.70 20.55
C SER A 368 17.67 -18.63 19.38
N ILE A 369 16.89 -18.15 18.42
CA ILE A 369 16.51 -18.90 17.21
C ILE A 369 17.74 -19.21 16.33
N LEU A 370 18.82 -18.44 16.46
CA LEU A 370 20.08 -18.66 15.76
C LEU A 370 21.03 -19.62 16.49
N GLU A 371 20.74 -20.01 17.72
CA GLU A 371 21.59 -20.94 18.47
C GLU A 371 21.69 -22.29 17.76
N GLY A 372 22.90 -22.86 17.72
CA GLY A 372 23.21 -24.09 16.98
C GLY A 372 23.38 -23.91 15.47
N LYS A 373 23.17 -22.71 14.90
CA LYS A 373 23.37 -22.41 13.48
C LYS A 373 24.74 -21.77 13.24
N GLU A 374 25.80 -22.58 13.19
CA GLU A 374 27.20 -22.12 13.16
C GLU A 374 27.54 -21.13 12.04
N THR A 375 26.87 -21.22 10.88
CA THR A 375 27.10 -20.28 9.76
C THR A 375 26.37 -18.95 9.92
N LEU A 376 25.37 -18.88 10.81
CA LEU A 376 24.59 -17.67 11.07
C LEU A 376 24.97 -17.00 12.39
N PHE A 377 25.46 -17.76 13.36
CA PHE A 377 25.66 -17.33 14.73
C PHE A 377 27.04 -17.72 15.27
N GLN A 378 27.78 -16.73 15.77
CA GLN A 378 29.10 -16.89 16.37
C GLN A 378 29.25 -16.00 17.60
N GLU A 379 29.78 -16.58 18.67
CA GLU A 379 30.14 -15.84 19.90
C GLU A 379 28.98 -14.98 20.46
N GLY A 380 27.75 -15.50 20.42
CA GLY A 380 26.56 -14.79 20.94
C GLY A 380 26.02 -13.69 20.00
N SER A 381 26.50 -13.63 18.76
CA SER A 381 26.13 -12.60 17.79
C SER A 381 25.88 -13.17 16.39
N VAL A 382 25.11 -12.45 15.58
CA VAL A 382 25.01 -12.76 14.14
C VAL A 382 26.42 -12.69 13.54
N ALA A 383 26.82 -13.74 12.82
CA ALA A 383 28.17 -13.86 12.28
C ALA A 383 28.53 -12.68 11.35
N HIS A 384 29.77 -12.22 11.41
CA HIS A 384 30.20 -10.95 10.82
C HIS A 384 30.02 -10.86 9.29
N TRP A 385 30.04 -11.98 8.57
CA TRP A 385 29.81 -12.00 7.12
C TRP A 385 28.37 -11.67 6.71
N TRP A 386 27.41 -11.77 7.64
CA TRP A 386 26.02 -11.36 7.40
C TRP A 386 25.77 -9.87 7.62
N LYS A 387 26.77 -9.08 8.03
CA LYS A 387 26.58 -7.66 8.41
C LYS A 387 25.91 -6.78 7.36
N ASN A 388 25.98 -7.16 6.07
CA ASN A 388 25.36 -6.43 4.95
C ASN A 388 23.93 -6.87 4.64
N ILE A 389 23.47 -7.96 5.25
CA ILE A 389 22.20 -8.64 4.97
C ILE A 389 21.31 -8.58 6.21
N LEU A 390 21.90 -8.87 7.37
CA LEU A 390 21.28 -8.85 8.68
C LEU A 390 21.79 -7.66 9.49
N GLN A 391 20.94 -7.20 10.40
CA GLN A 391 21.26 -6.25 11.46
C GLN A 391 20.78 -6.80 12.78
N GLN A 392 21.41 -6.43 13.88
CA GLN A 392 21.10 -6.97 15.21
C GLN A 392 21.15 -5.91 16.30
N THR A 393 20.38 -6.13 17.35
CA THR A 393 20.49 -5.47 18.66
C THR A 393 21.19 -6.43 19.63
N MET A 394 21.19 -6.12 20.93
CA MET A 394 21.65 -7.05 21.97
C MET A 394 20.92 -8.40 21.92
N ARG A 395 19.59 -8.41 21.78
CA ARG A 395 18.75 -9.63 21.87
C ARG A 395 18.12 -10.09 20.56
N ARG A 396 17.94 -9.17 19.62
CA ARG A 396 17.20 -9.44 18.38
C ARG A 396 18.05 -9.26 17.15
N TRP A 397 17.59 -9.82 16.05
CA TRP A 397 18.17 -9.63 14.72
C TRP A 397 17.06 -9.47 13.68
N LYS A 398 17.35 -8.82 12.57
CA LYS A 398 16.39 -8.68 11.47
C LYS A 398 17.12 -8.54 10.14
N PHE A 399 16.40 -8.71 9.04
CA PHE A 399 16.92 -8.38 7.72
C PHE A 399 17.02 -6.87 7.57
N ARG A 400 18.03 -6.41 6.82
CA ARG A 400 18.17 -4.97 6.50
C ARG A 400 17.06 -4.45 5.59
N HIS A 401 16.46 -5.34 4.80
CA HIS A 401 15.27 -5.08 3.99
C HIS A 401 14.31 -6.28 4.09
N PRO A 402 12.98 -6.08 4.20
CA PRO A 402 12.01 -7.19 4.29
C PRO A 402 12.10 -8.16 3.11
N SER A 403 12.39 -7.66 1.92
CA SER A 403 12.53 -8.51 0.72
C SER A 403 13.66 -9.53 0.78
N PHE A 404 14.60 -9.39 1.71
CA PHE A 404 15.62 -10.41 1.91
C PHE A 404 15.02 -11.64 2.58
N GLN A 405 14.17 -11.48 3.60
CA GLN A 405 13.43 -12.59 4.20
C GLN A 405 12.56 -13.28 3.14
N GLU A 406 11.84 -12.49 2.34
CA GLU A 406 10.95 -12.99 1.29
C GLU A 406 11.72 -13.79 0.23
N TYR A 407 12.88 -13.29 -0.19
CA TYR A 407 13.79 -14.04 -1.07
C TYR A 407 14.25 -15.35 -0.44
N PHE A 408 14.73 -15.33 0.80
CA PHE A 408 15.26 -16.52 1.47
C PHE A 408 14.17 -17.57 1.68
N ALA A 409 12.95 -17.17 2.03
CA ALA A 409 11.80 -18.07 2.06
C ALA A 409 11.48 -18.64 0.67
N SER A 410 11.53 -17.81 -0.39
CA SER A 410 11.32 -18.27 -1.78
C SER A 410 12.38 -19.27 -2.21
N GLN A 411 13.65 -19.05 -1.83
CA GLN A 411 14.76 -19.96 -2.13
C GLN A 411 14.58 -21.33 -1.46
N TYR A 412 14.12 -21.34 -0.20
CA TYR A 412 13.78 -22.58 0.48
C TYR A 412 12.65 -23.32 -0.23
N ILE A 413 11.58 -22.61 -0.57
CA ILE A 413 10.42 -23.19 -1.27
C ILE A 413 10.85 -23.76 -2.62
N GLN A 414 11.66 -23.04 -3.41
CA GLN A 414 12.16 -23.51 -4.71
C GLN A 414 12.88 -24.87 -4.61
N LYS A 415 13.66 -25.07 -3.54
CA LYS A 415 14.41 -26.32 -3.30
C LYS A 415 13.57 -27.43 -2.67
N SER A 416 12.33 -27.17 -2.27
CA SER A 416 11.44 -28.13 -1.62
C SER A 416 10.68 -28.98 -2.63
N ASP A 417 10.62 -30.29 -2.40
CA ASP A 417 9.81 -31.21 -3.21
C ASP A 417 8.30 -30.89 -3.13
N ASN A 418 7.87 -30.20 -2.07
CA ASN A 418 6.46 -29.87 -1.80
C ASN A 418 6.10 -28.42 -2.13
N TRP A 419 6.90 -27.72 -2.94
CA TRP A 419 6.70 -26.28 -3.21
C TRP A 419 5.29 -25.95 -3.74
N LYS A 420 4.70 -26.83 -4.55
CA LYS A 420 3.34 -26.66 -5.11
C LYS A 420 2.28 -26.59 -4.02
N GLU A 421 2.40 -27.44 -3.01
CA GLU A 421 1.46 -27.48 -1.88
C GLU A 421 1.60 -26.26 -0.98
N ILE A 422 2.83 -25.79 -0.78
CA ILE A 422 3.10 -24.54 -0.06
C ILE A 422 2.45 -23.37 -0.80
N VAL A 423 2.61 -23.27 -2.13
CA VAL A 423 1.95 -22.21 -2.92
C VAL A 423 0.43 -22.30 -2.80
N ARG A 424 -0.18 -23.48 -2.94
CA ARG A 424 -1.64 -23.65 -2.77
C ARG A 424 -2.14 -23.19 -1.41
N LYS A 425 -1.43 -23.58 -0.34
CA LYS A 425 -1.78 -23.20 1.04
C LYS A 425 -1.74 -21.68 1.24
N HIS A 426 -0.83 -20.98 0.57
CA HIS A 426 -0.47 -19.60 0.92
C HIS A 426 -0.82 -18.54 -0.14
N CYS A 427 -1.19 -18.91 -1.36
CA CYS A 427 -1.45 -17.92 -2.42
C CYS A 427 -2.69 -17.04 -2.21
N GLY A 428 -3.58 -17.41 -1.28
CA GLY A 428 -4.69 -16.58 -0.83
C GLY A 428 -4.34 -15.64 0.34
N ASP A 429 -3.15 -15.74 0.92
CA ASP A 429 -2.68 -14.89 2.01
C ASP A 429 -1.74 -13.80 1.48
N GLU A 430 -2.17 -12.55 1.60
CA GLU A 430 -1.41 -11.38 1.13
C GLU A 430 0.01 -11.31 1.69
N LYS A 431 0.21 -11.89 2.88
CA LYS A 431 1.52 -11.99 3.53
C LYS A 431 2.54 -12.78 2.71
N TRP A 432 2.09 -13.76 1.93
CA TRP A 432 2.93 -14.62 1.11
C TRP A 432 3.07 -14.16 -0.34
N HIS A 433 2.31 -13.15 -0.77
CA HIS A 433 2.30 -12.71 -2.16
C HIS A 433 3.70 -12.33 -2.68
N GLU A 434 4.51 -11.66 -1.86
CA GLU A 434 5.84 -11.23 -2.29
C GLU A 434 6.83 -12.39 -2.42
N VAL A 435 6.72 -13.40 -1.54
CA VAL A 435 7.46 -14.66 -1.64
C VAL A 435 7.08 -15.38 -2.93
N ILE A 436 5.79 -15.53 -3.21
CA ILE A 436 5.30 -16.25 -4.39
C ILE A 436 5.69 -15.53 -5.68
N LYS A 437 5.69 -14.19 -5.69
CA LYS A 437 6.21 -13.39 -6.81
C LYS A 437 7.68 -13.70 -7.07
N ILE A 438 8.54 -13.66 -6.06
CA ILE A 438 9.97 -13.98 -6.21
C ILE A 438 10.16 -15.44 -6.65
N LEU A 439 9.44 -16.38 -6.03
CA LEU A 439 9.46 -17.80 -6.36
C LEU A 439 9.11 -18.07 -7.82
N SER A 440 8.22 -17.27 -8.41
CA SER A 440 7.82 -17.40 -9.83
C SER A 440 9.01 -17.30 -10.80
N GLY A 441 10.10 -16.65 -10.39
CA GLY A 441 11.34 -16.62 -11.17
C GLY A 441 12.23 -17.86 -11.02
N GLY A 442 11.99 -18.70 -10.01
CA GLY A 442 12.80 -19.88 -9.70
C GLY A 442 12.17 -21.23 -10.01
N VAL A 443 10.87 -21.29 -10.30
CA VAL A 443 10.14 -22.53 -10.59
C VAL A 443 9.52 -22.50 -12.00
N SER A 444 8.90 -23.61 -12.41
CA SER A 444 8.18 -23.68 -13.69
C SER A 444 7.05 -22.64 -13.71
N GLY A 445 7.12 -21.70 -14.68
CA GLY A 445 6.07 -20.73 -14.93
C GLY A 445 4.73 -21.40 -15.22
N GLU A 446 4.74 -22.47 -16.01
CA GLU A 446 3.52 -23.22 -16.32
C GLU A 446 2.83 -23.74 -15.05
N GLU A 447 3.58 -24.38 -14.16
CA GLU A 447 3.02 -25.04 -12.99
C GLU A 447 2.57 -24.05 -11.91
N ILE A 448 3.35 -22.99 -11.66
CA ILE A 448 2.97 -22.01 -10.63
C ILE A 448 1.76 -21.19 -11.07
N PHE A 449 1.67 -20.81 -12.34
CA PHE A 449 0.53 -20.04 -12.82
C PHE A 449 -0.75 -20.88 -12.89
N ASP A 450 -0.65 -22.18 -13.23
CA ASP A 450 -1.78 -23.09 -13.09
C ASP A 450 -2.30 -23.10 -11.67
N ILE A 451 -1.42 -23.26 -10.67
CA ILE A 451 -1.81 -23.21 -9.25
C ILE A 451 -2.48 -21.87 -8.93
N LEU A 452 -1.90 -20.74 -9.32
CA LEU A 452 -2.43 -19.42 -8.99
C LEU A 452 -3.81 -19.16 -9.62
N ILE A 453 -4.04 -19.62 -10.85
CA ILE A 453 -5.35 -19.47 -11.50
C ILE A 453 -6.35 -20.45 -10.86
N GLU A 454 -5.95 -21.69 -10.59
CA GLU A 454 -6.74 -22.72 -9.91
C GLU A 454 -7.17 -22.29 -8.50
N GLU A 455 -6.30 -21.60 -7.77
CA GLU A 455 -6.52 -21.07 -6.43
C GLU A 455 -7.04 -19.62 -6.43
N GLY A 456 -7.15 -18.98 -7.60
CA GLY A 456 -7.90 -17.72 -7.76
C GLY A 456 -7.14 -16.49 -7.36
N ALA A 457 -5.87 -16.69 -7.07
CA ALA A 457 -4.86 -15.68 -6.93
C ALA A 457 -4.46 -15.10 -8.31
N VAL A 458 -5.45 -14.76 -9.17
CA VAL A 458 -5.22 -14.25 -10.53
C VAL A 458 -4.52 -12.90 -10.50
N MET A 459 -4.81 -12.05 -9.51
CA MET A 459 -4.07 -10.81 -9.29
C MET A 459 -2.59 -11.08 -8.95
N LEU A 460 -2.33 -12.10 -8.14
CA LEU A 460 -0.96 -12.51 -7.81
C LEU A 460 -0.25 -13.07 -9.04
N ALA A 461 -0.93 -13.87 -9.85
CA ALA A 461 -0.42 -14.33 -11.15
C ALA A 461 -0.03 -13.13 -12.03
N GLY A 462 -0.93 -12.18 -12.24
CA GLY A 462 -0.65 -10.97 -13.01
C GLY A 462 0.57 -10.19 -12.52
N ASN A 463 0.69 -10.02 -11.20
CA ASN A 463 1.82 -9.34 -10.56
C ASN A 463 3.13 -10.14 -10.60
N SER A 464 3.08 -11.43 -10.95
CA SER A 464 4.24 -12.33 -11.04
C SER A 464 4.73 -12.49 -12.48
N LEU A 465 4.00 -12.00 -13.49
CA LEU A 465 4.34 -12.16 -14.92
C LEU A 465 5.75 -11.65 -15.27
N ALA A 466 6.18 -10.55 -14.64
CA ALA A 466 7.50 -9.97 -14.90
C ALA A 466 8.65 -10.81 -14.30
N GLU A 467 8.36 -11.60 -13.26
CA GLU A 467 9.34 -12.47 -12.59
C GLU A 467 9.44 -13.83 -13.27
N ALA A 468 8.33 -14.29 -13.86
CA ALA A 468 8.23 -15.57 -14.52
C ALA A 468 9.26 -15.68 -15.66
N GLY A 469 9.97 -16.80 -15.71
CA GLY A 469 10.83 -17.16 -16.83
C GLY A 469 10.02 -17.59 -18.05
N GLU A 470 10.15 -18.87 -18.43
CA GLU A 470 9.39 -19.43 -19.54
C GLU A 470 7.92 -19.64 -19.15
N LEU A 471 7.03 -18.81 -19.69
CA LEU A 471 5.57 -18.97 -19.58
C LEU A 471 4.98 -19.25 -20.98
N PRO A 472 4.23 -20.36 -21.15
CA PRO A 472 3.51 -20.63 -22.38
C PRO A 472 2.63 -19.45 -22.82
N LYS A 473 2.66 -19.12 -24.12
CA LYS A 473 1.89 -18.01 -24.70
C LYS A 473 0.39 -18.11 -24.39
N GLY A 474 -0.15 -19.33 -24.36
CA GLY A 474 -1.56 -19.58 -24.00
C GLY A 474 -1.90 -19.08 -22.60
N GLN A 475 -1.08 -19.44 -21.60
CA GLN A 475 -1.28 -19.02 -20.21
C GLN A 475 -1.07 -17.52 -20.03
N ASP A 476 -0.03 -16.92 -20.63
CA ASP A 476 0.17 -15.45 -20.58
C ASP A 476 -1.08 -14.71 -21.09
N LEU A 477 -1.58 -15.10 -22.26
CA LEU A 477 -2.80 -14.53 -22.83
C LEU A 477 -4.02 -14.75 -21.93
N LEU A 478 -4.15 -15.94 -21.33
CA LEU A 478 -5.25 -16.27 -20.43
C LEU A 478 -5.22 -15.41 -19.17
N ILE A 479 -4.07 -15.27 -18.50
CA ILE A 479 -3.92 -14.44 -17.30
C ILE A 479 -4.29 -12.99 -17.61
N ARG A 480 -3.76 -12.45 -18.72
CA ARG A 480 -4.09 -11.09 -19.18
C ARG A 480 -5.58 -10.94 -19.48
N GLN A 481 -6.21 -11.94 -20.08
CA GLN A 481 -7.65 -11.94 -20.34
C GLN A 481 -8.46 -11.96 -19.03
N LEU A 482 -8.07 -12.78 -18.04
CA LEU A 482 -8.74 -12.80 -16.73
C LEU A 482 -8.58 -11.48 -15.95
N LEU A 483 -7.50 -10.73 -16.23
CA LEU A 483 -7.19 -9.43 -15.62
C LEU A 483 -7.76 -8.22 -16.39
N LYS A 484 -8.24 -8.43 -17.62
CA LYS A 484 -8.72 -7.39 -18.55
C LYS A 484 -9.72 -6.42 -17.92
N TYR A 485 -10.58 -6.93 -17.04
CA TYR A 485 -11.65 -6.17 -16.39
C TYR A 485 -11.37 -5.82 -14.93
N GLN A 486 -10.16 -6.06 -14.44
CA GLN A 486 -9.83 -5.90 -13.03
C GLN A 486 -9.28 -4.53 -12.66
N CYS A 487 -8.55 -3.85 -13.56
CA CYS A 487 -7.73 -2.72 -13.19
C CYS A 487 -7.81 -1.53 -14.16
N LYS A 488 -7.48 -0.34 -13.64
CA LYS A 488 -7.44 0.93 -14.39
C LYS A 488 -6.35 0.90 -15.46
N GLU A 489 -6.59 1.53 -16.61
CA GLU A 489 -5.64 1.60 -17.74
C GLU A 489 -4.30 2.26 -17.38
N THR A 490 -4.30 3.10 -16.35
CA THR A 490 -3.10 3.83 -15.90
C THR A 490 -2.01 2.92 -15.33
N PHE A 491 -2.33 1.66 -15.02
CA PHE A 491 -1.38 0.71 -14.48
C PHE A 491 -0.64 -0.04 -15.61
N PRO A 492 0.70 0.08 -15.72
CA PRO A 492 1.47 -0.49 -16.83
C PRO A 492 1.24 -1.99 -17.05
N GLN A 493 1.10 -2.77 -15.97
CA GLN A 493 0.88 -4.21 -16.02
C GLN A 493 -0.45 -4.62 -16.68
N PHE A 494 -1.46 -3.75 -16.64
CA PHE A 494 -2.79 -4.02 -17.19
C PHE A 494 -3.03 -3.34 -18.53
N SER A 495 -2.12 -2.44 -18.95
CA SER A 495 -2.22 -1.71 -20.22
C SER A 495 -2.36 -2.63 -21.43
N GLN A 496 -1.65 -3.78 -21.43
CA GLN A 496 -1.73 -4.78 -22.49
C GLN A 496 -2.93 -5.73 -22.34
N CYS A 497 -3.52 -5.84 -21.14
CA CYS A 497 -4.63 -6.78 -20.91
C CYS A 497 -5.86 -6.45 -21.78
N ARG A 498 -6.12 -5.16 -22.04
CA ARG A 498 -7.22 -4.72 -22.92
C ARG A 498 -6.98 -4.98 -24.41
N GLN A 499 -5.73 -5.27 -24.81
CA GLN A 499 -5.39 -5.59 -26.20
C GLN A 499 -5.57 -7.07 -26.51
N VAL A 500 -5.74 -7.91 -25.48
CA VAL A 500 -5.93 -9.35 -25.64
C VAL A 500 -7.26 -9.62 -26.32
N ARG A 501 -7.19 -10.44 -27.38
CA ARG A 501 -8.35 -10.93 -28.12
C ARG A 501 -8.72 -12.31 -27.60
N VAL A 502 -10.00 -12.50 -27.31
CA VAL A 502 -10.52 -13.77 -26.76
C VAL A 502 -10.24 -14.94 -27.71
N GLU A 503 -10.30 -14.69 -29.02
CA GLU A 503 -9.99 -15.69 -30.05
C GLU A 503 -8.54 -16.14 -29.98
N GLU A 504 -7.61 -15.25 -29.62
CA GLU A 504 -6.20 -15.61 -29.44
C GLU A 504 -6.01 -16.46 -28.18
N VAL A 505 -6.72 -16.15 -27.10
CA VAL A 505 -6.68 -16.98 -25.87
C VAL A 505 -7.16 -18.39 -26.19
N ILE A 506 -8.31 -18.53 -26.85
CA ILE A 506 -8.89 -19.83 -27.21
C ILE A 506 -7.95 -20.61 -28.15
N LYS A 507 -7.36 -19.94 -29.15
CA LYS A 507 -6.48 -20.58 -30.14
C LYS A 507 -5.15 -21.08 -29.54
N ASN A 508 -4.61 -20.39 -28.54
CA ASN A 508 -3.28 -20.69 -27.97
C ASN A 508 -3.35 -21.58 -26.71
N ASN A 509 -4.53 -22.02 -26.28
CA ASN A 509 -4.71 -22.92 -25.14
C ASN A 509 -5.33 -24.26 -25.59
N GLU A 510 -4.96 -25.34 -24.92
CA GLU A 510 -5.59 -26.64 -25.14
C GLU A 510 -7.08 -26.58 -24.73
N THR A 511 -7.95 -27.16 -25.56
CA THR A 511 -9.40 -27.03 -25.38
C THR A 511 -9.90 -27.67 -24.09
N GLU A 512 -9.37 -28.85 -23.74
CA GLU A 512 -9.75 -29.59 -22.53
C GLU A 512 -9.26 -28.87 -21.27
N TYR A 513 -8.00 -28.40 -21.26
CA TYR A 513 -7.44 -27.58 -20.19
C TYR A 513 -8.32 -26.35 -19.93
N LEU A 514 -8.58 -25.56 -20.98
CA LEU A 514 -9.37 -24.34 -20.87
C LEU A 514 -10.80 -24.64 -20.39
N GLN A 515 -11.41 -25.72 -20.87
CA GLN A 515 -12.75 -26.14 -20.41
C GLN A 515 -12.79 -26.47 -18.93
N ASN A 516 -11.87 -27.33 -18.47
CA ASN A 516 -11.81 -27.75 -17.07
C ASN A 516 -11.53 -26.58 -16.15
N LEU A 517 -10.66 -25.65 -16.58
CA LEU A 517 -10.35 -24.45 -15.83
C LEU A 517 -11.56 -23.52 -15.72
N LEU A 518 -12.22 -23.19 -16.83
CA LEU A 518 -13.38 -22.29 -16.83
C LEU A 518 -14.53 -22.87 -16.00
N GLN A 519 -14.78 -24.18 -16.08
CA GLN A 519 -15.78 -24.85 -15.24
C GLN A 519 -15.45 -24.77 -13.75
N ARG A 520 -14.16 -24.90 -13.37
CA ARG A 520 -13.74 -24.71 -11.97
C ARG A 520 -13.93 -23.26 -11.55
N LEU A 521 -13.48 -22.29 -12.34
CA LEU A 521 -13.62 -20.86 -12.03
C LEU A 521 -15.08 -20.43 -11.83
N MET A 522 -16.01 -21.02 -12.59
CA MET A 522 -17.45 -20.79 -12.42
C MET A 522 -18.02 -21.33 -11.09
N LYS A 523 -17.44 -22.39 -10.52
CA LYS A 523 -17.97 -23.11 -9.35
C LYS A 523 -17.34 -22.70 -8.02
N ARG A 524 -16.48 -21.69 -8.03
CA ARG A 524 -15.73 -21.29 -6.85
C ARG A 524 -16.61 -20.65 -5.79
N GLU A 525 -16.25 -20.94 -4.54
CA GLU A 525 -16.83 -20.29 -3.37
C GLU A 525 -16.41 -18.81 -3.30
N HIS A 526 -15.14 -18.51 -3.58
CA HIS A 526 -14.63 -17.14 -3.69
C HIS A 526 -14.84 -16.59 -5.10
N ARG A 527 -15.87 -15.77 -5.28
CA ARG A 527 -16.22 -15.20 -6.59
C ARG A 527 -15.69 -13.79 -6.75
N ASP A 528 -14.59 -13.64 -7.48
CA ASP A 528 -14.28 -12.32 -8.05
C ASP A 528 -15.11 -12.15 -9.33
N SER A 529 -16.18 -11.37 -9.25
CA SER A 529 -17.08 -11.17 -10.39
C SER A 529 -16.40 -10.58 -11.62
N ARG A 530 -15.24 -9.93 -11.49
CA ARG A 530 -14.47 -9.42 -12.64
C ARG A 530 -13.76 -10.56 -13.37
N ILE A 531 -13.30 -11.57 -12.63
CA ILE A 531 -12.81 -12.83 -13.21
C ILE A 531 -13.99 -13.54 -13.88
N LEU A 532 -15.13 -13.66 -13.20
CA LEU A 532 -16.32 -14.29 -13.76
C LEU A 532 -16.76 -13.60 -15.06
N PHE A 533 -16.71 -12.26 -15.14
CA PHE A 533 -16.99 -11.54 -16.38
C PHE A 533 -16.08 -12.00 -17.54
N SER A 534 -14.79 -12.16 -17.28
CA SER A 534 -13.83 -12.70 -18.25
C SER A 534 -14.10 -14.16 -18.61
N VAL A 535 -14.50 -14.97 -17.63
CA VAL A 535 -14.86 -16.38 -17.80
C VAL A 535 -16.13 -16.54 -18.64
N PHE A 536 -17.15 -15.70 -18.42
CA PHE A 536 -18.34 -15.62 -19.27
C PHE A 536 -17.97 -15.30 -20.71
N GLU A 537 -17.12 -14.28 -20.92
CA GLU A 537 -16.64 -13.92 -22.26
C GLU A 537 -15.94 -15.12 -22.94
N LEU A 538 -15.05 -15.81 -22.24
CA LEU A 538 -14.32 -16.98 -22.76
C LEU A 538 -15.23 -18.16 -23.09
N ILE A 539 -16.18 -18.52 -22.20
CA ILE A 539 -17.11 -19.63 -22.42
C ILE A 539 -18.00 -19.31 -23.63
N LEU A 540 -18.58 -18.12 -23.70
CA LEU A 540 -19.50 -17.74 -24.77
C LEU A 540 -18.79 -17.68 -26.13
N SER A 541 -17.58 -17.10 -26.18
CA SER A 541 -16.80 -17.06 -27.42
C SER A 541 -16.44 -18.45 -27.94
N ARG A 542 -16.22 -19.45 -27.08
CA ARG A 542 -16.03 -20.84 -27.50
C ARG A 542 -17.25 -21.45 -28.18
N HIS A 543 -18.44 -21.00 -27.80
CA HIS A 543 -19.72 -21.39 -28.42
C HIS A 543 -20.12 -20.47 -29.59
N GLY A 544 -19.25 -19.54 -30.00
CA GLY A 544 -19.51 -18.60 -31.10
C GLY A 544 -20.48 -17.47 -30.73
N ILE A 545 -20.71 -17.24 -29.44
CA ILE A 545 -21.62 -16.20 -28.93
C ILE A 545 -20.78 -14.99 -28.50
N ASN A 546 -21.10 -13.81 -29.02
CA ASN A 546 -20.44 -12.57 -28.62
C ASN A 546 -21.06 -12.05 -27.31
N PHE A 547 -20.28 -12.05 -26.22
CA PHE A 547 -20.79 -11.64 -24.91
C PHE A 547 -21.21 -10.16 -24.85
N HIS A 548 -20.50 -9.27 -25.53
CA HIS A 548 -20.85 -7.84 -25.53
C HIS A 548 -22.13 -7.58 -26.30
N GLN A 549 -22.29 -8.20 -27.48
CA GLN A 549 -23.55 -8.15 -28.22
C GLN A 549 -24.72 -8.76 -27.43
N LEU A 550 -24.45 -9.81 -26.67
CA LEU A 550 -25.44 -10.41 -25.78
C LEU A 550 -25.84 -9.46 -24.65
N LEU A 551 -24.90 -8.73 -24.05
CA LEU A 551 -25.23 -7.68 -23.08
C LEU A 551 -26.00 -6.53 -23.75
N ASP A 552 -25.66 -6.17 -24.99
CA ASP A 552 -26.34 -5.12 -25.76
C ASP A 552 -27.72 -5.53 -26.28
N THR A 553 -28.11 -6.79 -26.24
CA THR A 553 -29.46 -7.26 -26.68
C THR A 553 -30.27 -7.87 -25.54
N PHE A 554 -29.55 -8.28 -24.48
CA PHE A 554 -30.00 -9.08 -23.36
C PHE A 554 -30.75 -10.36 -23.75
N ASP A 555 -30.40 -10.96 -24.89
CA ASP A 555 -30.91 -12.28 -25.25
C ASP A 555 -30.17 -13.36 -24.46
N LEU A 556 -30.71 -13.74 -23.30
CA LEU A 556 -30.13 -14.77 -22.43
C LEU A 556 -30.51 -16.21 -22.85
N GLU A 557 -31.39 -16.41 -23.85
CA GLU A 557 -31.78 -17.77 -24.26
C GLU A 557 -30.58 -18.64 -24.65
N PRO A 558 -29.59 -18.15 -25.43
CA PRO A 558 -28.40 -18.94 -25.77
C PRO A 558 -27.61 -19.37 -24.53
N VAL A 559 -27.49 -18.51 -23.51
CA VAL A 559 -26.69 -18.75 -22.30
C VAL A 559 -27.37 -19.78 -21.38
N ARG A 560 -28.69 -19.69 -21.23
CA ARG A 560 -29.47 -20.58 -20.34
C ARG A 560 -29.42 -22.04 -20.77
N ASN A 561 -29.17 -22.30 -22.05
CA ASN A 561 -29.12 -23.65 -22.62
C ASN A 561 -27.74 -24.32 -22.51
N LEU A 562 -26.68 -23.57 -22.17
CA LEU A 562 -25.32 -24.09 -22.04
C LEU A 562 -25.12 -24.77 -20.68
N GLU A 563 -24.55 -25.97 -20.70
CA GLU A 563 -24.34 -26.80 -19.50
C GLU A 563 -23.44 -26.10 -18.47
N GLU A 564 -22.45 -25.33 -18.93
CA GLU A 564 -21.49 -24.60 -18.12
C GLU A 564 -22.14 -23.55 -17.21
N PHE A 565 -23.29 -22.99 -17.61
CA PHE A 565 -24.01 -21.97 -16.85
C PHE A 565 -25.21 -22.51 -16.06
N LYS A 566 -25.63 -23.77 -16.27
CA LYS A 566 -26.81 -24.35 -15.61
C LYS A 566 -26.71 -24.32 -14.10
N MET A 567 -25.55 -24.65 -13.53
CA MET A 567 -25.35 -24.58 -12.09
C MET A 567 -25.48 -23.14 -11.59
N PHE A 568 -24.76 -22.20 -12.23
CA PHE A 568 -24.75 -20.79 -11.87
C PHE A 568 -26.15 -20.16 -11.80
N PHE A 569 -27.00 -20.39 -12.80
CA PHE A 569 -28.38 -19.85 -12.78
C PHE A 569 -29.32 -20.59 -11.81
N LYS A 570 -28.99 -21.81 -11.39
CA LYS A 570 -29.84 -22.59 -10.47
C LYS A 570 -29.66 -22.16 -9.01
N GLU A 571 -28.55 -21.52 -8.68
CA GLU A 571 -28.18 -21.16 -7.29
C GLU A 571 -29.22 -20.27 -6.61
N VAL A 572 -29.75 -19.27 -7.31
CA VAL A 572 -30.83 -18.40 -6.80
C VAL A 572 -32.07 -19.18 -6.37
N SER A 573 -32.32 -20.34 -7.00
CA SER A 573 -33.46 -21.19 -6.68
C SER A 573 -33.18 -22.18 -5.53
N ASP A 574 -31.89 -22.41 -5.21
CA ASP A 574 -31.41 -23.37 -4.23
C ASP A 574 -31.53 -22.83 -2.80
N ARG A 575 -32.26 -23.56 -1.95
CA ARG A 575 -32.50 -23.19 -0.54
C ARG A 575 -31.30 -23.45 0.36
N GLU A 576 -30.37 -24.30 -0.06
CA GLU A 576 -29.14 -24.56 0.70
C GLU A 576 -28.10 -23.45 0.51
N GLN A 577 -28.24 -22.66 -0.57
CA GLN A 577 -27.30 -21.59 -0.92
C GLN A 577 -27.84 -20.18 -0.64
N VAL A 578 -29.16 -19.95 -0.71
CA VAL A 578 -29.76 -18.61 -0.59
C VAL A 578 -30.91 -18.56 0.42
N ASP A 579 -30.90 -17.55 1.29
CA ASP A 579 -32.03 -17.23 2.16
C ASP A 579 -33.18 -16.58 1.37
N LYS A 580 -34.24 -17.37 1.15
CA LYS A 580 -35.45 -16.93 0.43
C LYS A 580 -36.18 -15.78 1.10
N THR A 581 -36.02 -15.57 2.40
CA THR A 581 -36.62 -14.44 3.12
C THR A 581 -35.95 -13.14 2.72
N ILE A 582 -34.61 -13.13 2.68
CA ILE A 582 -33.81 -11.98 2.22
C ILE A 582 -34.10 -11.74 0.74
N LEU A 583 -34.06 -12.79 -0.08
CA LEU A 583 -34.33 -12.71 -1.52
C LEU A 583 -35.71 -12.09 -1.78
N ASN A 584 -36.78 -12.69 -1.26
CA ASN A 584 -38.15 -12.19 -1.49
C ASN A 584 -38.37 -10.77 -0.97
N LYS A 585 -37.73 -10.39 0.14
CA LYS A 585 -37.85 -9.06 0.73
C LYS A 585 -37.17 -7.98 -0.10
N PHE A 586 -35.91 -8.22 -0.50
CA PHE A 586 -35.10 -7.19 -1.15
C PHE A 586 -35.10 -7.26 -2.67
N SER A 587 -35.61 -8.34 -3.27
CA SER A 587 -35.84 -8.47 -4.72
C SER A 587 -37.28 -8.22 -5.15
N GLU A 588 -38.08 -7.53 -4.32
CA GLU A 588 -39.41 -7.06 -4.69
C GLU A 588 -39.30 -6.19 -5.96
N LYS A 589 -40.22 -6.38 -6.91
CA LYS A 589 -40.24 -5.67 -8.19
C LYS A 589 -41.52 -4.87 -8.34
N VAL A 590 -41.42 -3.78 -9.09
CA VAL A 590 -42.51 -2.93 -9.53
C VAL A 590 -42.65 -3.06 -11.04
N THR A 591 -43.87 -3.26 -11.52
CA THR A 591 -44.18 -3.28 -12.97
C THR A 591 -44.36 -1.86 -13.48
N ILE A 592 -43.56 -1.48 -14.48
CA ILE A 592 -43.67 -0.22 -15.20
C ILE A 592 -44.46 -0.48 -16.49
N PRO A 593 -45.61 0.18 -16.69
CA PRO A 593 -46.49 -0.12 -17.82
C PRO A 593 -45.88 0.31 -19.15
N GLU A 594 -46.27 -0.38 -20.23
CA GLU A 594 -45.98 0.04 -21.59
C GLU A 594 -46.49 1.47 -21.85
N GLY A 595 -45.73 2.26 -22.60
CA GLY A 595 -46.18 3.58 -23.07
C GLY A 595 -45.06 4.60 -23.24
N ARG A 596 -45.45 5.75 -23.78
CA ARG A 596 -44.59 6.91 -24.05
C ARG A 596 -44.27 7.69 -22.77
N PHE A 597 -43.04 8.18 -22.65
CA PHE A 597 -42.62 9.09 -21.59
C PHE A 597 -41.62 10.13 -22.11
N ILE A 598 -41.48 11.23 -21.36
CA ILE A 598 -40.53 12.30 -21.68
C ILE A 598 -39.16 11.90 -21.13
N TYR A 599 -38.22 11.68 -22.03
CA TYR A 599 -36.83 11.37 -21.71
C TYR A 599 -35.98 12.65 -21.71
N GLN A 600 -35.16 12.83 -20.67
CA GLN A 600 -34.29 14.00 -20.51
C GLN A 600 -35.06 15.33 -20.54
N GLU A 601 -34.44 16.37 -21.11
CA GLU A 601 -35.00 17.71 -21.27
C GLU A 601 -35.57 17.90 -22.70
N GLU A 602 -36.06 16.83 -23.33
CA GLU A 602 -36.71 16.89 -24.64
C GLU A 602 -38.17 17.36 -24.45
N ASP A 603 -38.52 18.51 -25.05
CA ASP A 603 -39.80 19.20 -24.83
C ASP A 603 -40.85 18.94 -25.95
N ASP A 604 -40.47 18.31 -27.07
CA ASP A 604 -41.36 18.07 -28.21
C ASP A 604 -42.10 16.71 -28.12
N GLU A 605 -43.39 16.67 -28.48
CA GLU A 605 -44.22 15.45 -28.48
C GLU A 605 -43.70 14.36 -29.43
N GLU A 606 -42.90 14.74 -30.43
CA GLU A 606 -42.24 13.86 -31.40
C GLU A 606 -41.01 13.13 -30.82
N ASP A 607 -40.44 13.62 -29.70
CA ASP A 607 -39.24 13.05 -29.06
C ASP A 607 -39.57 12.09 -27.88
N LYS A 608 -40.86 11.81 -27.63
CA LYS A 608 -41.27 10.90 -26.56
C LYS A 608 -40.91 9.44 -26.90
N ILE A 609 -40.11 8.84 -26.04
CA ILE A 609 -39.70 7.44 -26.19
C ILE A 609 -40.80 6.50 -25.70
N CYS A 610 -41.12 5.48 -26.50
CA CYS A 610 -42.03 4.41 -26.12
C CYS A 610 -41.26 3.19 -25.59
N LEU A 611 -41.58 2.77 -24.35
CA LEU A 611 -41.04 1.55 -23.76
C LEU A 611 -42.16 0.52 -23.55
N LYS A 612 -41.90 -0.75 -23.89
CA LYS A 612 -42.66 -1.94 -23.47
C LYS A 612 -42.74 -2.04 -21.95
N GLU A 613 -43.68 -2.86 -21.48
CA GLU A 613 -43.79 -3.19 -20.06
C GLU A 613 -42.53 -3.93 -19.57
N TYR A 614 -42.06 -3.58 -18.37
CA TYR A 614 -40.97 -4.27 -17.69
C TYR A 614 -41.15 -4.23 -16.17
N SER A 615 -40.43 -5.09 -15.47
CA SER A 615 -40.40 -5.07 -14.01
C SER A 615 -39.01 -4.64 -13.52
N ILE A 616 -38.96 -3.66 -12.61
CA ILE A 616 -37.71 -3.15 -12.02
C ILE A 616 -37.71 -3.38 -10.52
N MET A 617 -36.56 -3.70 -9.92
CA MET A 617 -36.47 -3.84 -8.47
C MET A 617 -36.91 -2.55 -7.77
N LYS A 618 -37.72 -2.72 -6.72
CA LYS A 618 -38.27 -1.63 -5.91
C LYS A 618 -37.19 -0.87 -5.16
N PHE A 619 -36.15 -1.59 -4.72
CA PHE A 619 -35.01 -1.09 -3.94
C PHE A 619 -33.70 -1.29 -4.72
N PRO A 620 -32.67 -0.46 -4.47
CA PRO A 620 -31.31 -0.84 -4.84
C PRO A 620 -30.90 -2.12 -4.08
N VAL A 621 -29.98 -2.90 -4.66
CA VAL A 621 -29.51 -4.15 -4.04
C VAL A 621 -28.84 -3.84 -2.71
N THR A 622 -29.22 -4.55 -1.65
CA THR A 622 -28.69 -4.37 -0.31
C THR A 622 -27.42 -5.20 -0.07
N ASN A 623 -26.66 -4.86 0.97
CA ASN A 623 -25.54 -5.69 1.45
C ASN A 623 -25.99 -7.14 1.71
N ALA A 624 -27.16 -7.34 2.34
CA ALA A 624 -27.70 -8.68 2.64
C ALA A 624 -28.01 -9.48 1.37
N LEU A 625 -28.59 -8.83 0.36
CA LEU A 625 -28.94 -9.49 -0.90
C LEU A 625 -27.67 -9.80 -1.71
N TYR A 626 -26.71 -8.88 -1.76
CA TYR A 626 -25.42 -9.12 -2.43
C TYR A 626 -24.63 -10.26 -1.78
N GLN A 627 -24.70 -10.40 -0.45
CA GLN A 627 -24.09 -11.51 0.28
C GLN A 627 -24.69 -12.89 -0.06
N GLN A 628 -25.89 -12.96 -0.64
CA GLN A 628 -26.42 -14.23 -1.15
C GLN A 628 -25.69 -14.69 -2.42
N PHE A 629 -25.18 -13.74 -3.21
CA PHE A 629 -24.39 -14.01 -4.41
C PHE A 629 -22.91 -14.26 -4.08
N ASP A 630 -22.35 -13.46 -3.18
CA ASP A 630 -20.98 -13.57 -2.69
C ASP A 630 -20.99 -13.63 -1.15
N PRO A 631 -21.03 -14.85 -0.54
CA PRO A 631 -21.09 -15.03 0.91
C PRO A 631 -19.91 -14.43 1.66
N GLN A 632 -18.80 -14.17 0.97
CA GLN A 632 -17.60 -13.57 1.54
C GLN A 632 -17.50 -12.07 1.28
N HIS A 633 -18.57 -11.48 0.75
CA HIS A 633 -18.65 -10.05 0.55
C HIS A 633 -18.56 -9.31 1.89
N HIS A 634 -17.40 -8.68 2.10
CA HIS A 634 -17.20 -7.65 3.10
C HIS A 634 -17.30 -6.28 2.42
N ASN A 635 -18.15 -5.40 2.97
CA ASN A 635 -18.29 -4.06 2.43
C ASN A 635 -16.93 -3.35 2.45
N ARG A 636 -16.47 -2.88 1.29
CA ARG A 636 -15.15 -2.25 1.12
C ARG A 636 -15.05 -0.90 1.81
N PHE A 637 -16.20 -0.29 2.07
CA PHE A 637 -16.33 1.01 2.68
C PHE A 637 -17.26 0.94 3.89
N PRO A 638 -16.90 0.16 4.93
CA PRO A 638 -17.78 -0.11 6.08
C PRO A 638 -18.07 1.14 6.92
N LYS A 639 -17.37 2.24 6.66
CA LYS A 639 -17.69 3.54 7.27
C LYS A 639 -18.99 4.15 6.72
N TYR A 640 -19.34 3.85 5.46
CA TYR A 640 -20.39 4.53 4.71
C TYR A 640 -21.61 3.65 4.43
N SER A 641 -21.45 2.33 4.40
CA SER A 641 -22.52 1.34 4.33
C SER A 641 -22.05 0.10 5.10
N TYR A 642 -22.74 -0.24 6.19
CA TYR A 642 -22.35 -1.32 7.10
C TYR A 642 -23.53 -2.19 7.55
N ASP A 643 -24.75 -1.66 7.50
CA ASP A 643 -25.95 -2.41 7.87
C ASP A 643 -26.43 -3.31 6.71
N SER A 644 -27.09 -4.40 7.07
CA SER A 644 -27.51 -5.44 6.12
C SER A 644 -28.55 -4.95 5.09
N ASP A 645 -29.37 -3.98 5.46
CA ASP A 645 -30.46 -3.40 4.66
C ASP A 645 -30.08 -2.08 3.97
N GLN A 646 -28.85 -1.62 4.14
CA GLN A 646 -28.27 -0.54 3.35
C GLN A 646 -27.88 -1.05 1.95
N PRO A 647 -27.87 -0.16 0.93
CA PRO A 647 -27.42 -0.52 -0.40
C PRO A 647 -25.95 -0.97 -0.38
N VAL A 648 -25.65 -1.97 -1.20
CA VAL A 648 -24.27 -2.34 -1.50
C VAL A 648 -23.61 -1.21 -2.27
N ILE A 649 -22.39 -0.85 -1.86
CA ILE A 649 -21.59 0.23 -2.47
C ILE A 649 -20.18 -0.25 -2.79
N GLY A 650 -19.48 0.50 -3.65
CA GLY A 650 -18.10 0.16 -3.99
C GLY A 650 -18.01 -1.07 -4.89
N ILE A 651 -19.04 -1.29 -5.71
CA ILE A 651 -19.03 -2.29 -6.77
C ILE A 651 -18.82 -1.62 -8.12
N ASN A 652 -18.09 -2.27 -9.00
CA ASN A 652 -17.89 -1.78 -10.36
C ASN A 652 -18.96 -2.33 -11.34
N TYR A 653 -18.91 -1.88 -12.58
CA TYR A 653 -19.90 -2.27 -13.59
C TYR A 653 -19.91 -3.78 -13.86
N TYR A 654 -18.74 -4.41 -13.96
CA TYR A 654 -18.63 -5.85 -14.25
C TYR A 654 -19.20 -6.70 -13.10
N GLU A 655 -18.96 -6.29 -11.85
CA GLU A 655 -19.58 -6.89 -10.67
C GLU A 655 -21.11 -6.79 -10.72
N ALA A 656 -21.62 -5.61 -11.09
CA ALA A 656 -23.05 -5.36 -11.17
C ALA A 656 -23.73 -6.20 -12.27
N VAL A 657 -23.08 -6.36 -13.43
CA VAL A 657 -23.58 -7.21 -14.53
C VAL A 657 -23.65 -8.68 -14.11
N ILE A 658 -22.57 -9.21 -13.53
CA ILE A 658 -22.55 -10.62 -13.10
C ILE A 658 -23.58 -10.89 -12.01
N PHE A 659 -23.75 -9.98 -11.05
CA PHE A 659 -24.81 -10.09 -10.05
C PHE A 659 -26.20 -10.12 -10.69
N ALA A 660 -26.47 -9.22 -11.64
CA ALA A 660 -27.75 -9.19 -12.33
C ALA A 660 -28.01 -10.49 -13.11
N LEU A 661 -26.98 -11.00 -13.82
CA LEU A 661 -27.06 -12.28 -14.52
C LEU A 661 -27.33 -13.45 -13.55
N TRP A 662 -26.70 -13.47 -12.38
CA TRP A 662 -26.95 -14.48 -11.35
C TRP A 662 -28.42 -14.48 -10.94
N MET A 663 -29.02 -13.30 -10.70
CA MET A 663 -30.46 -13.12 -10.44
C MET A 663 -31.36 -13.51 -11.64
N GLY A 664 -30.80 -13.82 -12.81
CA GLY A 664 -31.54 -14.04 -14.05
C GLY A 664 -32.10 -12.75 -14.66
N MET A 665 -31.57 -11.60 -14.25
CA MET A 665 -32.00 -10.24 -14.58
C MET A 665 -30.86 -9.45 -15.28
N ARG A 666 -31.09 -8.16 -15.56
CA ARG A 666 -30.05 -7.23 -16.05
C ARG A 666 -30.01 -5.94 -15.26
N LEU A 667 -28.97 -5.15 -15.49
CA LEU A 667 -29.01 -3.73 -15.16
C LEU A 667 -30.10 -3.02 -15.99
N PRO A 668 -30.68 -1.92 -15.47
CA PRO A 668 -31.63 -1.11 -16.23
C PRO A 668 -30.95 -0.44 -17.43
N THR A 669 -31.72 -0.21 -18.48
CA THR A 669 -31.34 0.82 -19.43
C THR A 669 -31.51 2.19 -18.79
N GLU A 670 -30.74 3.18 -19.25
CA GLU A 670 -30.87 4.56 -18.80
C GLU A 670 -32.32 5.08 -18.91
N LYS A 671 -32.99 4.76 -20.02
CA LYS A 671 -34.38 5.14 -20.32
C LYS A 671 -35.37 4.46 -19.37
N GLU A 672 -35.19 3.16 -19.10
CA GLU A 672 -36.02 2.42 -18.14
C GLU A 672 -35.85 2.93 -16.71
N TRP A 673 -34.62 3.25 -16.32
CA TRP A 673 -34.36 3.82 -15.00
C TRP A 673 -35.09 5.16 -14.85
N GLU A 674 -34.98 6.03 -15.86
CA GLU A 674 -35.61 7.35 -15.82
C GLU A 674 -37.12 7.27 -15.83
N LYS A 675 -37.74 6.44 -16.70
CA LYS A 675 -39.19 6.24 -16.68
C LYS A 675 -39.65 5.72 -15.30
N ALA A 676 -38.92 4.77 -14.70
CA ALA A 676 -39.25 4.26 -13.37
C ALA A 676 -39.17 5.33 -12.27
N ALA A 677 -38.25 6.31 -12.40
CA ALA A 677 -38.11 7.43 -11.47
C ALA A 677 -39.17 8.52 -11.68
N ARG A 678 -39.43 8.89 -12.93
CA ARG A 678 -40.11 10.11 -13.34
C ARG A 678 -41.57 9.91 -13.73
N GLY A 679 -41.98 8.71 -14.11
CA GLY A 679 -43.31 8.54 -14.71
C GLY A 679 -43.40 9.16 -16.10
N THR A 680 -44.61 9.58 -16.49
CA THR A 680 -44.91 10.10 -17.83
C THR A 680 -45.20 11.61 -17.86
N ASP A 681 -45.17 12.28 -16.70
CA ASP A 681 -45.63 13.67 -16.54
C ASP A 681 -44.49 14.70 -16.48
N GLY A 682 -43.25 14.27 -16.68
CA GLY A 682 -42.12 15.19 -16.81
C GLY A 682 -41.58 15.76 -15.49
N ARG A 683 -41.89 15.17 -14.34
CA ARG A 683 -41.41 15.66 -13.02
C ARG A 683 -39.89 15.70 -12.90
N VAL A 684 -39.38 16.61 -12.06
CA VAL A 684 -37.95 16.81 -11.83
C VAL A 684 -37.39 15.75 -10.87
N TYR A 685 -38.12 15.48 -9.78
CA TYR A 685 -37.79 14.47 -8.77
C TYR A 685 -38.88 13.39 -8.72
N PRO A 686 -38.62 12.21 -8.14
CA PRO A 686 -39.60 11.13 -8.10
C PRO A 686 -40.94 11.55 -7.47
N TRP A 687 -40.92 12.44 -6.48
CA TRP A 687 -42.10 12.99 -5.81
C TRP A 687 -42.71 14.24 -6.47
N GLY A 688 -42.15 14.74 -7.58
CA GLY A 688 -42.65 15.94 -8.28
C GLY A 688 -41.64 17.08 -8.38
N GLU A 689 -42.09 18.28 -8.02
CA GLU A 689 -41.28 19.50 -8.01
C GLU A 689 -40.37 19.61 -6.78
N ALA A 690 -39.38 20.51 -6.84
CA ALA A 690 -38.51 20.80 -5.71
C ALA A 690 -39.30 21.47 -4.57
N MET A 691 -39.71 20.68 -3.56
CA MET A 691 -40.36 21.20 -2.33
C MET A 691 -39.38 21.87 -1.35
N GLY A 692 -38.13 22.14 -1.75
CA GLY A 692 -37.05 22.57 -0.86
C GLY A 692 -36.30 21.39 -0.22
N TYR A 693 -35.36 21.68 0.68
CA TYR A 693 -34.51 20.69 1.37
C TYR A 693 -35.26 20.00 2.52
N GLU A 694 -36.27 19.20 2.21
CA GLU A 694 -37.05 18.46 3.19
C GLU A 694 -36.44 17.07 3.48
N LYS A 695 -36.28 16.73 4.76
CA LYS A 695 -35.80 15.41 5.19
C LYS A 695 -36.86 14.35 4.88
N GLY A 696 -36.42 13.15 4.49
CA GLY A 696 -37.30 11.99 4.28
C GLY A 696 -37.61 11.67 2.82
N PHE A 697 -37.27 12.57 1.89
CA PHE A 697 -37.49 12.37 0.45
C PHE A 697 -36.27 11.80 -0.29
N ALA A 698 -35.06 12.19 0.12
CA ALA A 698 -33.82 11.73 -0.50
C ALA A 698 -32.68 11.74 0.53
N ASN A 699 -31.70 10.86 0.32
CA ASN A 699 -30.44 10.91 1.07
C ASN A 699 -29.35 11.56 0.20
N THR A 700 -29.07 12.83 0.45
CA THR A 700 -28.08 13.66 -0.27
C THR A 700 -27.14 14.36 0.72
N CYS A 701 -26.04 14.95 0.24
CA CYS A 701 -25.08 15.58 1.15
C CYS A 701 -25.65 16.81 1.87
N ASP A 702 -26.75 17.38 1.37
CA ASP A 702 -27.49 18.49 1.99
C ASP A 702 -27.93 18.18 3.43
N PHE A 703 -28.17 16.90 3.73
CA PHE A 703 -28.63 16.45 5.05
C PHE A 703 -27.50 16.01 5.97
N MET A 704 -26.24 16.05 5.50
CA MET A 704 -25.00 15.78 6.25
C MET A 704 -24.98 14.43 7.00
N ALA A 705 -25.71 13.42 6.51
CA ALA A 705 -25.66 12.06 7.06
C ALA A 705 -24.29 11.39 6.82
N CYS A 706 -23.63 11.75 5.72
CA CYS A 706 -22.30 11.25 5.31
C CYS A 706 -22.21 9.72 5.21
N LYS A 707 -23.33 9.04 4.92
CA LYS A 707 -23.46 7.58 4.75
C LYS A 707 -24.76 7.23 4.01
N THR A 708 -24.91 5.96 3.61
CA THR A 708 -26.15 5.41 3.06
C THR A 708 -27.22 5.21 4.14
N ASN A 709 -28.50 5.23 3.74
CA ASN A 709 -29.63 4.86 4.58
C ASN A 709 -30.14 3.46 4.21
N PRO A 710 -30.78 2.71 5.13
CA PRO A 710 -31.60 1.56 4.81
C PRO A 710 -32.57 1.84 3.65
N VAL A 711 -32.68 0.90 2.71
CA VAL A 711 -33.40 1.10 1.43
C VAL A 711 -34.92 1.30 1.56
N MET A 712 -35.46 1.07 2.76
CA MET A 712 -36.90 1.20 3.06
C MET A 712 -37.24 2.48 3.84
N GLU A 713 -36.25 3.32 4.17
CA GLU A 713 -36.45 4.44 5.10
C GLU A 713 -37.21 5.62 4.48
N LEU A 714 -37.01 5.90 3.19
CA LEU A 714 -37.44 7.13 2.54
C LEU A 714 -38.75 6.97 1.74
N GLU A 715 -39.83 6.59 2.42
CA GLU A 715 -41.14 6.33 1.77
C GLU A 715 -41.72 7.56 1.06
N GLN A 716 -41.46 8.76 1.56
CA GLN A 716 -41.96 10.01 0.95
C GLN A 716 -41.27 10.31 -0.39
N GLY A 717 -40.08 9.73 -0.59
CA GLY A 717 -39.27 9.86 -1.81
C GLY A 717 -39.63 8.89 -2.93
N MET A 718 -40.65 8.04 -2.74
CA MET A 718 -41.02 7.04 -3.73
C MET A 718 -41.37 7.66 -5.09
N SER A 719 -40.95 6.96 -6.16
CA SER A 719 -41.37 7.28 -7.52
C SER A 719 -42.88 7.07 -7.71
N PRO A 720 -43.50 7.64 -8.77
CA PRO A 720 -44.93 7.42 -9.03
C PRO A 720 -45.31 5.96 -9.25
N TYR A 721 -44.34 5.09 -9.55
CA TYR A 721 -44.55 3.66 -9.67
C TYR A 721 -44.23 2.90 -8.36
N GLY A 722 -43.67 3.55 -7.34
CA GLY A 722 -43.37 2.95 -6.03
C GLY A 722 -41.93 2.48 -5.85
N CYS A 723 -41.00 2.94 -6.69
CA CYS A 723 -39.56 2.66 -6.52
C CYS A 723 -38.96 3.60 -5.46
N TYR A 724 -38.16 3.05 -4.55
CA TYR A 724 -37.42 3.79 -3.53
C TYR A 724 -36.07 4.26 -4.06
N ASP A 725 -35.49 5.27 -3.41
CA ASP A 725 -34.13 5.75 -3.65
C ASP A 725 -33.81 6.09 -5.13
N MET A 726 -34.83 6.46 -5.92
CA MET A 726 -34.64 6.97 -7.28
C MET A 726 -34.12 8.43 -7.30
N SER A 727 -33.71 8.94 -6.13
CA SER A 727 -33.09 10.25 -5.93
C SER A 727 -32.27 10.20 -4.63
N GLY A 728 -30.94 10.21 -4.74
CA GLY A 728 -30.01 10.09 -3.63
C GLY A 728 -29.72 8.64 -3.21
N ASN A 729 -29.23 8.47 -1.98
CA ASN A 729 -28.68 7.25 -1.42
C ASN A 729 -27.45 6.75 -2.22
N VAL A 730 -27.62 6.13 -3.38
CA VAL A 730 -26.50 5.63 -4.21
C VAL A 730 -26.75 5.87 -5.70
N TRP A 731 -25.67 6.11 -6.43
CA TRP A 731 -25.71 6.02 -7.89
C TRP A 731 -25.96 4.58 -8.31
N GLU A 732 -26.72 4.37 -9.38
CA GLU A 732 -27.03 3.03 -9.88
C GLU A 732 -26.48 2.82 -11.29
N TRP A 733 -25.72 1.75 -11.49
CA TRP A 733 -25.20 1.35 -12.80
C TRP A 733 -26.33 1.10 -13.82
N CYS A 734 -26.23 1.74 -14.97
CA CYS A 734 -27.04 1.47 -16.15
C CYS A 734 -26.21 0.73 -17.21
N MET A 735 -26.90 0.08 -18.15
CA MET A 735 -26.23 -0.74 -19.16
C MET A 735 -25.38 0.05 -20.15
N GLN A 736 -25.85 1.22 -20.58
CA GLN A 736 -25.28 1.96 -21.70
C GLN A 736 -23.90 2.56 -21.40
N GLN A 737 -23.12 2.64 -22.47
CA GLN A 737 -21.90 3.45 -22.50
C GLN A 737 -22.28 4.93 -22.61
N ASN A 738 -21.45 5.80 -22.05
CA ASN A 738 -21.55 7.22 -22.34
C ASN A 738 -21.12 7.46 -23.79
N ALA A 739 -22.04 7.93 -24.63
CA ALA A 739 -21.89 8.04 -26.10
C ALA A 739 -20.81 9.03 -26.58
N SER A 740 -20.08 9.69 -25.68
CA SER A 740 -18.94 10.52 -26.06
C SER A 740 -17.82 9.66 -26.68
N LYS A 741 -17.39 10.02 -27.90
CA LYS A 741 -16.49 9.24 -28.80
C LYS A 741 -15.13 8.85 -28.22
N HIS A 742 -14.80 9.26 -27.00
CA HIS A 742 -13.50 9.05 -26.36
C HIS A 742 -13.60 8.39 -24.98
N THR A 743 -14.78 7.90 -24.57
CA THR A 743 -14.95 7.34 -23.22
C THR A 743 -15.43 5.89 -23.25
N THR A 744 -14.82 5.06 -22.41
CA THR A 744 -15.29 3.70 -22.08
C THR A 744 -16.25 3.71 -20.89
N GLN A 745 -16.62 4.90 -20.41
CA GLN A 745 -17.39 5.09 -19.19
C GLN A 745 -18.81 4.55 -19.33
N ARG A 746 -19.37 4.09 -18.23
CA ARG A 746 -20.74 3.58 -18.12
C ARG A 746 -21.59 4.58 -17.37
N ILE A 747 -22.85 4.68 -17.79
CA ILE A 747 -23.80 5.63 -17.23
C ILE A 747 -24.25 5.15 -15.84
N VAL A 748 -24.39 6.10 -14.92
CA VAL A 748 -25.09 5.90 -13.65
C VAL A 748 -26.17 6.96 -13.47
N ARG A 749 -27.23 6.61 -12.73
CA ARG A 749 -28.38 7.49 -12.45
C ARG A 749 -28.70 7.53 -10.94
N GLY A 750 -29.47 8.54 -10.51
CA GLY A 750 -30.03 8.62 -9.16
C GLY A 750 -29.41 9.65 -8.22
N GLY A 751 -28.14 10.02 -8.37
CA GLY A 751 -27.45 10.80 -7.33
C GLY A 751 -27.02 9.91 -6.16
N SER A 752 -26.35 10.47 -5.16
CA SER A 752 -25.95 9.70 -3.97
C SER A 752 -25.92 10.57 -2.71
N TRP A 753 -25.72 9.93 -1.55
CA TRP A 753 -25.51 10.60 -0.26
C TRP A 753 -24.34 11.60 -0.25
N MET A 754 -23.41 11.51 -1.22
CA MET A 754 -22.29 12.44 -1.37
C MET A 754 -22.61 13.67 -2.21
N ASN A 755 -23.70 13.67 -2.96
CA ASN A 755 -24.00 14.71 -3.93
C ASN A 755 -25.10 15.62 -3.42
N TYR A 756 -25.07 16.88 -3.86
CA TYR A 756 -26.16 17.82 -3.65
C TYR A 756 -27.42 17.34 -4.39
N LEU A 757 -28.59 17.70 -3.86
CA LEU A 757 -29.90 17.34 -4.39
C LEU A 757 -30.06 17.67 -5.89
N VAL A 758 -29.41 18.74 -6.36
CA VAL A 758 -29.41 19.12 -7.79
C VAL A 758 -28.81 18.05 -8.72
N HIS A 759 -27.95 17.16 -8.20
CA HIS A 759 -27.39 16.02 -8.92
C HIS A 759 -28.22 14.74 -8.76
N ALA A 760 -29.31 14.78 -8.00
CA ALA A 760 -30.21 13.66 -7.75
C ALA A 760 -31.57 13.82 -8.48
N LYS A 761 -31.65 14.70 -9.48
CA LYS A 761 -32.82 14.82 -10.35
C LYS A 761 -33.00 13.56 -11.19
N CYS A 762 -34.23 13.24 -11.58
CA CYS A 762 -34.52 12.05 -12.42
C CYS A 762 -33.73 12.04 -13.73
N VAL A 763 -33.57 13.23 -14.34
CA VAL A 763 -32.86 13.42 -15.62
C VAL A 763 -31.34 13.46 -15.47
N PHE A 764 -30.82 13.66 -14.26
CA PHE A 764 -29.39 13.85 -14.06
C PHE A 764 -28.65 12.52 -14.27
N ARG A 765 -27.60 12.56 -15.08
CA ARG A 765 -26.74 11.42 -15.36
C ARG A 765 -25.30 11.73 -15.01
N ASN A 766 -24.57 10.72 -14.57
CA ASN A 766 -23.13 10.78 -14.43
C ASN A 766 -22.52 9.54 -15.11
N SER A 767 -21.20 9.47 -15.21
CA SER A 767 -20.52 8.29 -15.74
C SER A 767 -19.21 8.03 -15.05
N PHE A 768 -18.91 6.74 -14.88
CA PHE A 768 -17.70 6.26 -14.21
C PHE A 768 -16.99 5.23 -15.09
N ASP A 769 -15.68 5.06 -14.89
CA ASP A 769 -14.95 3.96 -15.54
C ASP A 769 -15.55 2.62 -15.07
N PRO A 770 -15.86 1.67 -15.96
CA PRO A 770 -16.50 0.40 -15.59
C PRO A 770 -15.65 -0.47 -14.65
N SER A 771 -14.34 -0.25 -14.57
CA SER A 771 -13.44 -0.93 -13.64
C SER A 771 -13.38 -0.29 -12.25
N GLU A 772 -13.91 0.92 -12.09
CA GLU A 772 -13.83 1.68 -10.84
C GLU A 772 -14.88 1.24 -9.81
N ARG A 773 -14.42 0.99 -8.58
CA ARG A 773 -15.25 0.74 -7.41
C ARG A 773 -15.46 2.03 -6.63
N HIS A 774 -16.42 2.84 -7.05
CA HIS A 774 -16.70 4.12 -6.41
C HIS A 774 -17.57 3.94 -5.15
N LEU A 775 -17.21 4.61 -4.06
CA LEU A 775 -17.80 4.41 -2.72
C LEU A 775 -19.27 4.87 -2.58
N ALA A 776 -19.83 5.45 -3.64
CA ALA A 776 -21.22 5.92 -3.68
C ALA A 776 -22.03 5.31 -4.85
N VAL A 777 -21.51 4.26 -5.49
CA VAL A 777 -22.16 3.57 -6.61
C VAL A 777 -22.56 2.15 -6.17
N GLY A 778 -23.82 1.81 -6.43
CA GLY A 778 -24.43 0.51 -6.28
C GLY A 778 -25.17 0.10 -7.56
N LEU A 779 -26.25 -0.66 -7.43
CA LEU A 779 -27.00 -1.20 -8.56
C LEU A 779 -28.46 -1.52 -8.20
N ARG A 780 -29.24 -1.70 -9.26
CA ARG A 780 -30.61 -2.20 -9.27
C ARG A 780 -30.78 -3.09 -10.50
N CYS A 781 -31.71 -4.04 -10.45
CA CYS A 781 -31.95 -4.95 -11.58
C CYS A 781 -33.34 -4.77 -12.21
N VAL A 782 -33.44 -5.10 -13.49
CA VAL A 782 -34.65 -5.15 -14.32
C VAL A 782 -34.86 -6.57 -14.84
N GLU A 783 -36.10 -7.02 -14.79
CA GLU A 783 -36.60 -8.23 -15.45
C GLU A 783 -37.43 -7.82 -16.68
N ALA A 784 -36.87 -8.11 -17.85
CA ALA A 784 -37.54 -8.01 -19.15
C ALA A 784 -36.87 -9.02 -20.11
N PRO A 785 -37.62 -9.63 -21.04
CA PRO A 785 -37.06 -10.63 -21.96
C PRO A 785 -36.05 -10.04 -22.95
N ARG A 786 -36.17 -8.74 -23.29
CA ARG A 786 -35.27 -7.97 -24.17
C ARG A 786 -35.27 -6.49 -23.74
N PHE A 787 -34.60 -5.62 -24.48
CA PHE A 787 -34.82 -4.18 -24.36
C PHE A 787 -36.27 -3.80 -24.68
N THR A 788 -36.74 -2.80 -23.96
CA THR A 788 -38.14 -2.37 -23.97
C THR A 788 -38.42 -1.27 -24.98
N GLU A 789 -37.39 -0.61 -25.51
CA GLU A 789 -37.58 0.44 -26.51
C GLU A 789 -38.21 -0.12 -27.79
N ILE A 790 -39.27 0.56 -28.25
CA ILE A 790 -39.96 0.23 -29.48
C ILE A 790 -39.42 1.18 -30.55
N GLU A 791 -38.75 0.65 -31.57
CA GLU A 791 -38.43 1.42 -32.77
C GLU A 791 -39.75 1.69 -33.52
N ASP A 792 -40.06 2.96 -33.81
CA ASP A 792 -41.24 3.32 -34.61
C ASP A 792 -41.02 2.79 -36.04
N GLU A 793 -41.67 1.68 -36.40
CA GLU A 793 -41.63 1.09 -37.76
C GLU A 793 -42.41 1.91 -38.82
N ASP A 794 -42.84 3.14 -38.52
CA ASP A 794 -43.77 3.93 -39.35
C ASP A 794 -43.10 5.08 -40.14
N GLU A 795 -41.88 4.90 -40.67
CA GLU A 795 -41.28 5.88 -41.61
C GLU A 795 -40.74 5.30 -42.94
N TYR A 796 -41.12 4.07 -43.31
CA TYR A 796 -40.77 3.49 -44.62
C TYR A 796 -41.96 2.99 -45.45
N ASP A 797 -43.17 3.49 -45.22
CA ASP A 797 -44.32 3.28 -46.12
C ASP A 797 -45.18 4.54 -46.24
N LEU A 798 -44.68 5.57 -46.96
CA LEU A 798 -45.49 6.61 -47.61
C LEU A 798 -44.85 7.13 -48.90
#